data_AF-A0A935ZGU2-F1
#
_entry.id   AF-A0A935ZGU2-F1
#
_cell.length_a   1.000
_cell.length_b   1.000
_cell.length_c   1.000
_cell.angle_alpha   90.00
_cell.angle_beta   90.00
_cell.angle_gamma   90.00
#
_symmetry.space_group_name_H-M   'P 1'
#
loop_
_entity.id
_entity.type
_entity.pdbx_description
1 polymer ?
#
loop_
_entity_poly.entity_id
_entity_poly.type
_entity_poly.pdbx_seq_one_letter_code
_entity_poly.pdbx_strand_id
1 'polypeptide(L)'
;MAFLTRRPQVVRTRGVAALWLAALLGACFDPEPVTVQGDESTGGDADGTTAADASVGTTVSTSASASEATTTSPTTTADTTAGGGCSADMGPDPACEGATPYCLAGECVGCAQLDNGQCAAIDPSTPACDADSGACVACTEDDRQGCTPQQACIDNACAACTSNSQCESNVCQDEIGECLLATVTVQGTVVLADQLDATPAQDATVDITNVTPAQSAGPTAADGQYMLEPIAPGTLLDVEIGMPQNDPVFVPASLRTRTQLRLPNDTPVTFDPPLVTYAQLAQVAFECGLFPTLEAAIGNGAVNVYFAQRSTVFGRLVDDMGEGVATLSREALQVELDGYINIHNSLLDTNANPAFVCFLERDEVEGRWRGTTANASNDSGGFVVFRVRDSNGQGQGAATVRVAGFDDGHVNLRSTGNIGVVELVRNDDPIPRDFASDVYPIFTTYACVGCHTAGGPPAAVNAGFNADWSLSPLAVWQNLVGPGTTCMGQPTPLRVCTDDPDASLMIFYPLFDSVGGDDPHPVDIFPSLDDPGVQVIREWISQGAQPPTEYDFTEDVYPLLTAYACVGCHTGGGPPEAVNAGFDADFDLTPMQVWQNLVGPGTTCPDPMNPVRVCTDTPAISTMVTYPLADALGQEDAHPVTAFANLSDPDLQIILQWIAQGAPFQVTCAHDACAPGEAMNQGCSQCAAAICGIDPYCCNTMWDDICVNEAVAEPLCGC
;
A
#
# COMPACT_ATOMS: atom_id res chain seq x y z
N MET A 1 -22.43 20.44 1.09
CA MET A 1 -21.15 21.18 1.04
C MET A 1 -20.92 21.80 2.40
N ALA A 2 -20.23 21.08 3.30
CA ALA A 2 -19.90 21.55 4.64
C ALA A 2 -18.38 21.72 4.71
N PHE A 3 -17.91 22.88 5.17
CA PHE A 3 -16.49 23.18 5.30
C PHE A 3 -15.88 22.45 6.51
N LEU A 4 -14.83 21.66 6.29
CA LEU A 4 -13.99 21.10 7.35
C LEU A 4 -12.89 22.09 7.71
N THR A 5 -13.04 22.77 8.85
CA THR A 5 -11.97 23.57 9.44
C THR A 5 -10.99 22.67 10.19
N ARG A 6 -9.72 22.59 9.75
CA ARG A 6 -8.64 21.90 10.49
C ARG A 6 -8.55 22.44 11.93
N ARG A 7 -8.42 21.53 12.92
CA ARG A 7 -8.10 21.86 14.32
C ARG A 7 -6.69 21.36 14.66
N PRO A 8 -5.94 22.05 15.55
CA PRO A 8 -4.58 21.67 15.88
C PRO A 8 -4.51 20.38 16.71
N GLN A 9 -3.46 19.60 16.50
CA GLN A 9 -3.23 18.34 17.20
C GLN A 9 -2.99 18.56 18.71
N VAL A 10 -3.52 17.64 19.53
CA VAL A 10 -3.28 17.59 20.97
C VAL A 10 -2.47 16.34 21.30
N VAL A 11 -1.17 16.53 21.58
CA VAL A 11 -0.28 15.47 22.05
C VAL A 11 -0.80 14.92 23.38
N ARG A 12 -1.19 13.64 23.40
CA ARG A 12 -1.58 12.92 24.63
C ARG A 12 -0.46 12.00 25.10
N THR A 13 0.26 12.40 26.14
CA THR A 13 1.15 11.51 26.89
C THR A 13 0.35 10.46 27.65
N ARG A 14 0.55 9.17 27.33
CA ARG A 14 -0.03 8.04 28.09
C ARG A 14 0.85 7.74 29.31
N GLY A 15 0.31 7.92 30.52
CA GLY A 15 0.96 7.49 31.75
C GLY A 15 0.72 6.01 32.03
N VAL A 16 1.79 5.24 32.25
CA VAL A 16 1.71 3.80 32.57
C VAL A 16 1.27 3.61 34.03
N ALA A 17 0.16 2.92 34.24
CA ALA A 17 -0.31 2.50 35.56
C ALA A 17 -0.08 0.99 35.75
N ALA A 18 0.94 0.62 36.51
CA ALA A 18 1.20 -0.77 36.85
C ALA A 18 0.19 -1.27 37.90
N LEU A 19 -0.44 -2.42 37.66
CA LEU A 19 -1.17 -3.19 38.68
C LEU A 19 -0.56 -4.57 38.87
N TRP A 20 -0.37 -4.92 40.14
CA TRP A 20 0.08 -6.24 40.58
C TRP A 20 -1.10 -7.22 40.64
N LEU A 21 -0.90 -8.46 40.19
CA LEU A 21 -1.47 -9.63 40.84
C LEU A 21 -0.57 -10.85 40.66
N ALA A 22 -0.59 -11.77 41.63
CA ALA A 22 0.44 -12.80 41.79
C ALA A 22 -0.08 -14.22 41.65
N ALA A 23 0.79 -15.06 41.06
CA ALA A 23 1.04 -16.48 41.34
C ALA A 23 -0.12 -17.50 41.34
N LEU A 24 0.02 -18.52 40.48
CA LEU A 24 -0.14 -19.92 40.87
C LEU A 24 0.80 -20.82 40.04
N LEU A 25 1.17 -21.98 40.60
CA LEU A 25 2.34 -22.77 40.21
C LEU A 25 2.04 -23.88 39.19
N GLY A 26 3.02 -24.18 38.33
CA GLY A 26 3.10 -25.41 37.54
C GLY A 26 4.51 -25.58 36.94
N ALA A 27 5.31 -26.47 37.52
CA ALA A 27 6.72 -26.64 37.15
C ALA A 27 6.93 -27.73 36.09
N CYS A 28 7.95 -27.60 35.23
CA CYS A 28 9.09 -28.54 35.17
C CYS A 28 10.11 -28.22 34.05
N PHE A 29 11.36 -28.61 34.31
CA PHE A 29 12.56 -28.66 33.45
C PHE A 29 13.27 -27.36 33.04
N ASP A 30 14.52 -27.30 33.52
CA ASP A 30 15.60 -26.35 33.24
C ASP A 30 16.92 -27.14 33.28
N PRO A 31 17.83 -26.99 32.29
CA PRO A 31 19.23 -27.35 32.44
C PRO A 31 20.17 -26.14 32.29
N GLU A 32 21.02 -25.97 33.31
CA GLU A 32 21.96 -24.85 33.52
C GLU A 32 22.96 -24.57 32.37
N PRO A 33 23.41 -23.31 32.17
CA PRO A 33 24.49 -22.97 31.26
C PRO A 33 25.88 -23.26 31.85
N VAL A 34 26.80 -23.74 31.00
CA VAL A 34 28.19 -24.06 31.37
C VAL A 34 29.03 -22.80 31.53
N THR A 35 29.67 -22.65 32.68
CA THR A 35 30.76 -21.67 32.90
C THR A 35 32.10 -22.19 32.36
N VAL A 36 32.84 -21.34 31.66
CA VAL A 36 34.28 -21.54 31.38
C VAL A 36 35.04 -20.32 31.86
N GLN A 37 36.13 -20.55 32.58
CA GLN A 37 36.95 -19.53 33.22
C GLN A 37 38.43 -19.78 32.86
N GLY A 38 39.19 -18.71 32.66
CA GLY A 38 40.66 -18.72 32.49
C GLY A 38 41.13 -18.19 31.13
N ASP A 39 42.30 -17.55 31.03
CA ASP A 39 43.16 -17.01 32.10
C ASP A 39 44.09 -15.92 31.50
N GLU A 40 44.74 -15.13 32.34
CA GLU A 40 45.58 -13.99 31.95
C GLU A 40 46.94 -14.38 31.34
N SER A 41 47.50 -13.54 30.44
CA SER A 41 48.95 -13.25 30.45
C SER A 41 49.38 -11.98 29.69
N THR A 42 49.55 -10.89 30.45
CA THR A 42 50.74 -10.00 30.50
C THR A 42 51.44 -9.49 29.22
N GLY A 43 51.68 -8.17 29.17
CA GLY A 43 52.99 -7.62 28.79
C GLY A 43 53.05 -6.24 28.12
N GLY A 44 53.60 -5.23 28.80
CA GLY A 44 54.38 -4.15 28.15
C GLY A 44 54.01 -2.69 28.44
N ASP A 45 54.73 -2.08 29.38
CA ASP A 45 54.90 -0.62 29.57
C ASP A 45 55.60 0.04 28.33
N ALA A 46 55.87 1.35 28.19
CA ALA A 46 55.69 2.62 28.92
C ALA A 46 55.71 3.77 27.86
N ASP A 47 55.73 5.09 28.09
CA ASP A 47 55.73 6.05 29.21
C ASP A 47 55.23 7.40 28.63
N GLY A 48 55.07 8.48 29.42
CA GLY A 48 55.02 9.85 28.87
C GLY A 48 54.20 10.89 29.62
N THR A 49 54.46 11.12 30.92
CA THR A 49 53.96 12.33 31.61
C THR A 49 54.69 13.60 31.16
N THR A 50 54.07 14.77 31.19
CA THR A 50 54.14 15.70 32.35
C THR A 50 53.20 16.90 32.17
N ALA A 51 52.83 17.53 33.29
CA ALA A 51 51.81 18.58 33.39
C ALA A 51 52.37 19.94 33.86
N ALA A 52 51.62 21.02 33.63
CA ALA A 52 51.44 22.24 34.44
C ALA A 52 50.76 23.32 33.55
N ASP A 53 49.50 23.70 33.74
CA ASP A 53 48.94 24.49 34.86
C ASP A 53 49.30 26.00 34.80
N ALA A 54 48.32 26.80 34.40
CA ALA A 54 48.14 28.20 34.80
C ALA A 54 46.67 28.59 34.54
N SER A 55 46.08 29.41 35.42
CA SER A 55 44.62 29.51 35.59
C SER A 55 44.09 30.94 35.71
N VAL A 56 42.75 31.05 35.84
CA VAL A 56 41.96 32.22 36.31
C VAL A 56 41.56 33.27 35.25
N GLY A 57 40.24 33.60 35.19
CA GLY A 57 39.75 34.78 34.46
C GLY A 57 38.23 34.98 34.27
N THR A 58 37.34 34.49 35.13
CA THR A 58 35.87 34.59 34.94
C THR A 58 35.24 35.86 35.54
N THR A 59 34.36 36.56 34.79
CA THR A 59 33.13 37.31 35.19
C THR A 59 32.58 38.02 33.93
N VAL A 60 31.36 37.80 33.43
CA VAL A 60 29.98 37.92 33.95
C VAL A 60 29.46 39.38 34.08
N SER A 61 28.59 39.72 33.12
CA SER A 61 27.49 40.71 33.01
C SER A 61 27.13 41.66 34.17
N THR A 62 26.75 42.90 33.85
CA THR A 62 25.33 43.39 33.85
C THR A 62 25.17 44.88 33.49
N SER A 63 23.93 45.28 33.14
CA SER A 63 23.48 46.59 32.65
C SER A 63 23.04 47.57 33.75
N ALA A 64 22.92 48.88 33.46
CA ALA A 64 21.79 49.79 33.84
C ALA A 64 22.11 51.30 33.74
N SER A 65 21.07 52.14 33.68
CA SER A 65 21.06 53.58 33.29
C SER A 65 20.91 54.58 34.45
N ALA A 66 21.29 55.87 34.21
CA ALA A 66 20.68 57.15 34.70
C ALA A 66 21.64 58.33 34.35
N SER A 67 21.23 59.45 33.71
CA SER A 67 20.56 60.67 34.28
C SER A 67 21.29 61.24 35.52
N GLU A 68 21.65 62.52 35.71
CA GLU A 68 21.30 63.88 35.20
C GLU A 68 22.58 64.79 35.28
N ALA A 69 22.67 66.09 34.91
CA ALA A 69 22.00 67.04 34.00
C ALA A 69 22.74 68.42 34.08
N THR A 70 22.56 69.37 33.14
CA THR A 70 22.88 70.82 33.38
C THR A 70 22.09 71.78 32.49
N THR A 71 21.65 72.90 33.07
CA THR A 71 20.83 73.98 32.48
C THR A 71 21.63 75.10 31.80
N THR A 72 21.07 75.78 30.79
CA THR A 72 20.86 77.26 30.78
C THR A 72 20.11 77.75 29.54
N SER A 73 19.08 78.59 29.73
CA SER A 73 18.45 79.42 28.67
C SER A 73 19.23 80.75 28.51
N PRO A 74 19.05 81.55 27.42
CA PRO A 74 17.87 82.44 27.39
C PRO A 74 17.32 82.86 26.01
N THR A 75 16.14 83.49 26.09
CA THR A 75 15.59 84.55 25.22
C THR A 75 14.58 84.15 24.15
N THR A 76 13.39 84.73 24.29
CA THR A 76 12.27 84.67 23.35
C THR A 76 12.41 85.69 22.22
N THR A 77 12.08 85.30 21.00
CA THR A 77 11.56 86.22 19.97
C THR A 77 10.45 85.50 19.25
N ALA A 78 9.26 86.09 19.21
CA ALA A 78 8.13 85.55 18.47
C ALA A 78 8.28 85.93 17.00
N ASP A 79 8.20 84.94 16.11
CA ASP A 79 7.89 85.17 14.70
C ASP A 79 6.81 84.17 14.27
N THR A 80 5.94 84.60 13.36
CA THR A 80 4.70 83.93 13.01
C THR A 80 4.82 83.18 11.69
N THR A 81 5.04 81.87 11.77
CA THR A 81 4.77 80.92 10.69
C THR A 81 4.01 79.73 11.24
N ALA A 82 2.87 79.40 10.62
CA ALA A 82 2.12 78.21 10.97
C ALA A 82 2.85 76.96 10.47
N GLY A 83 3.19 76.06 11.37
CA GLY A 83 3.67 74.71 11.10
C GLY A 83 3.14 73.80 12.20
N GLY A 84 2.44 72.73 11.83
CA GLY A 84 1.92 71.75 12.77
C GLY A 84 3.07 70.88 13.26
N GLY A 85 3.51 71.10 14.50
CA GLY A 85 4.44 70.19 15.17
C GLY A 85 3.68 69.00 15.77
N CYS A 86 4.20 67.81 15.53
CA CYS A 86 3.68 66.55 16.06
C CYS A 86 4.32 66.22 17.42
N SER A 87 3.78 65.23 18.15
CA SER A 87 4.12 64.96 19.56
C SER A 87 4.57 63.53 19.85
N ALA A 88 4.51 62.60 18.89
CA ALA A 88 4.96 61.22 19.08
C ALA A 88 6.49 61.06 18.99
N ASP A 89 7.08 60.31 19.94
CA ASP A 89 8.46 59.82 19.88
C ASP A 89 8.59 58.67 18.85
N MET A 90 8.65 59.02 17.56
CA MET A 90 8.73 58.12 16.40
C MET A 90 7.54 57.16 16.23
N GLY A 91 6.59 57.55 15.37
CA GLY A 91 5.46 56.69 15.00
C GLY A 91 4.34 57.44 14.28
N PRO A 92 3.20 56.78 13.99
CA PRO A 92 2.01 57.44 13.46
C PRO A 92 1.49 58.48 14.46
N ASP A 93 1.19 59.69 14.00
CA ASP A 93 0.69 60.77 14.87
C ASP A 93 -0.60 61.39 14.29
N PRO A 94 -1.71 61.49 15.04
CA PRO A 94 -2.94 62.13 14.56
C PRO A 94 -2.82 63.60 14.15
N ALA A 95 -1.73 64.29 14.51
CA ALA A 95 -1.44 65.65 14.03
C ALA A 95 -0.80 65.67 12.62
N CYS A 96 -0.42 64.50 12.10
CA CYS A 96 0.25 64.29 10.82
C CYS A 96 -0.74 63.70 9.80
N GLU A 97 -1.11 64.48 8.80
CA GLU A 97 -2.13 64.13 7.79
C GLU A 97 -1.55 64.06 6.37
N GLY A 98 -2.20 63.31 5.49
CA GLY A 98 -1.82 63.19 4.07
C GLY A 98 -0.53 62.41 3.87
N ALA A 99 0.32 62.86 2.94
CA ALA A 99 1.58 62.19 2.55
C ALA A 99 2.69 62.22 3.61
N THR A 100 2.40 62.75 4.80
CA THR A 100 3.32 62.81 5.94
C THR A 100 2.61 62.39 7.22
N PRO A 101 2.31 61.09 7.45
CA PRO A 101 1.53 60.62 8.60
C PRO A 101 2.37 60.25 9.83
N TYR A 102 3.70 60.29 9.75
CA TYR A 102 4.61 59.93 10.84
C TYR A 102 5.22 61.15 11.51
N CYS A 103 5.43 61.10 12.83
CA CYS A 103 6.19 62.10 13.54
C CYS A 103 7.65 61.69 13.69
N LEU A 104 8.58 62.55 13.27
CA LEU A 104 10.02 62.37 13.47
C LEU A 104 10.62 63.68 14.02
N ALA A 105 11.15 63.62 15.25
CA ALA A 105 11.75 64.77 15.95
C ALA A 105 10.87 66.04 16.03
N GLY A 106 9.55 65.88 16.00
CA GLY A 106 8.57 66.97 16.04
C GLY A 106 8.12 67.51 14.67
N GLU A 107 8.66 66.98 13.56
CA GLU A 107 8.21 67.27 12.20
C GLU A 107 7.39 66.09 11.64
N CYS A 108 6.30 66.39 10.91
CA CYS A 108 5.55 65.38 10.18
C CYS A 108 6.29 64.98 8.91
N VAL A 109 6.51 63.68 8.73
CA VAL A 109 7.29 63.09 7.63
C VAL A 109 6.55 61.92 6.98
N GLY A 110 6.85 61.64 5.71
CA GLY A 110 6.39 60.45 5.00
C GLY A 110 7.28 59.24 5.30
N CYS A 111 6.79 58.03 5.01
CA CYS A 111 7.54 56.79 5.26
C CYS A 111 8.93 56.76 4.59
N ALA A 112 9.12 57.44 3.46
CA ALA A 112 10.39 57.53 2.74
C ALA A 112 11.46 58.40 3.45
N GLN A 113 11.08 59.11 4.51
CA GLN A 113 11.96 59.92 5.36
C GLN A 113 12.23 59.24 6.71
N LEU A 114 11.59 58.11 6.97
CA LEU A 114 11.98 57.17 8.01
C LEU A 114 13.25 56.44 7.51
N ASP A 115 14.17 56.09 8.43
CA ASP A 115 15.38 55.34 8.05
C ASP A 115 15.00 53.98 7.42
N ASN A 116 15.79 53.49 6.45
CA ASN A 116 15.53 52.24 5.74
C ASN A 116 15.21 51.08 6.71
N GLY A 117 13.99 50.54 6.61
CA GLY A 117 13.48 49.45 7.46
C GLY A 117 12.64 49.90 8.67
N GLN A 118 12.44 51.20 8.90
CA GLN A 118 11.65 51.68 10.04
C GLN A 118 10.15 51.37 9.94
N CYS A 119 9.56 51.19 8.76
CA CYS A 119 8.16 50.75 8.64
C CYS A 119 7.92 49.41 9.36
N ALA A 120 8.78 48.41 9.12
CA ALA A 120 8.75 47.12 9.81
C ALA A 120 9.02 47.21 11.33
N ALA A 121 9.73 48.26 11.77
CA ALA A 121 9.99 48.52 13.19
C ALA A 121 8.83 49.25 13.89
N ILE A 122 8.02 50.02 13.15
CA ILE A 122 6.78 50.63 13.63
C ILE A 122 5.67 49.58 13.73
N ASP A 123 5.46 48.81 12.66
CA ASP A 123 4.50 47.71 12.61
C ASP A 123 5.03 46.60 11.67
N PRO A 124 5.36 45.40 12.19
CA PRO A 124 5.81 44.27 11.38
C PRO A 124 4.80 43.80 10.33
N SER A 125 3.52 44.15 10.45
CA SER A 125 2.48 43.84 9.45
C SER A 125 2.41 44.86 8.30
N THR A 126 3.09 46.01 8.42
CA THR A 126 3.23 47.00 7.35
C THR A 126 4.71 47.36 7.11
N PRO A 127 5.54 46.44 6.60
CA PRO A 127 6.98 46.65 6.48
C PRO A 127 7.40 47.55 5.31
N ALA A 128 6.58 47.66 4.27
CA ALA A 128 6.89 48.41 3.04
C ALA A 128 6.47 49.88 3.15
N CYS A 129 7.10 50.77 2.38
CA CYS A 129 6.74 52.18 2.30
C CYS A 129 6.10 52.49 0.94
N ASP A 130 4.86 52.95 0.95
CA ASP A 130 4.22 53.51 -0.25
C ASP A 130 4.62 54.99 -0.41
N ALA A 131 5.36 55.26 -1.49
CA ALA A 131 5.83 56.61 -1.80
C ALA A 131 4.70 57.57 -2.21
N ASP A 132 3.57 57.09 -2.70
CA ASP A 132 2.45 57.92 -3.16
C ASP A 132 1.56 58.38 -2.00
N SER A 133 1.20 57.48 -1.07
CA SER A 133 0.47 57.84 0.15
C SER A 133 1.37 58.32 1.30
N GLY A 134 2.68 58.10 1.23
CA GLY A 134 3.61 58.37 2.32
C GLY A 134 3.41 57.48 3.56
N ALA A 135 2.60 56.42 3.46
CA ALA A 135 2.28 55.50 4.54
C ALA A 135 3.09 54.21 4.46
N CYS A 136 3.39 53.63 5.63
CA CYS A 136 3.80 52.24 5.74
C CYS A 136 2.60 51.34 5.44
N VAL A 137 2.82 50.31 4.62
CA VAL A 137 1.80 49.41 4.08
C VAL A 137 2.29 47.96 4.11
N ALA A 138 1.39 46.99 3.95
CA ALA A 138 1.76 45.57 3.96
C ALA A 138 2.73 45.21 2.83
N CYS A 139 2.55 45.85 1.68
CA CYS A 139 3.35 45.65 0.48
C CYS A 139 3.20 46.83 -0.49
N THR A 140 4.10 46.90 -1.47
CA THR A 140 3.96 47.66 -2.71
C THR A 140 4.20 46.74 -3.91
N GLU A 141 4.11 47.24 -5.15
CA GLU A 141 4.46 46.45 -6.34
C GLU A 141 5.94 46.00 -6.31
N ASP A 142 6.83 46.87 -5.82
CA ASP A 142 8.29 46.66 -5.74
C ASP A 142 8.76 45.97 -4.45
N ASP A 143 8.00 46.05 -3.34
CA ASP A 143 8.36 45.45 -2.05
C ASP A 143 7.21 44.63 -1.46
N ARG A 144 7.32 43.31 -1.54
CA ARG A 144 6.30 42.35 -1.08
C ARG A 144 6.65 41.65 0.23
N GLN A 145 7.66 42.12 0.96
CA GLN A 145 8.20 41.41 2.15
C GLN A 145 7.18 41.18 3.28
N GLY A 146 6.07 41.91 3.35
CA GLY A 146 4.99 41.67 4.31
C GLY A 146 3.97 40.61 3.90
N CYS A 147 4.04 40.11 2.66
CA CYS A 147 3.15 39.07 2.14
C CYS A 147 3.84 37.69 2.16
N THR A 148 3.06 36.61 2.18
CA THR A 148 3.64 35.29 1.87
C THR A 148 4.04 35.24 0.39
N PRO A 149 5.03 34.40 0.01
CA PRO A 149 5.45 34.27 -1.38
C PRO A 149 4.32 33.91 -2.37
N GLN A 150 3.25 33.26 -1.89
CA GLN A 150 2.05 32.91 -2.66
C GLN A 150 0.98 34.03 -2.71
N GLN A 151 1.17 35.18 -2.07
CA GLN A 151 0.20 36.27 -2.04
C GLN A 151 0.49 37.37 -3.07
N ALA A 152 -0.57 37.98 -3.60
CA ALA A 152 -0.49 39.19 -4.39
C ALA A 152 -0.46 40.43 -3.49
N CYS A 153 0.23 41.48 -3.94
CA CYS A 153 0.00 42.82 -3.41
C CYS A 153 -1.14 43.48 -4.21
N ILE A 154 -2.25 43.81 -3.55
CA ILE A 154 -3.42 44.47 -4.16
C ILE A 154 -3.82 45.63 -3.26
N ASP A 155 -3.87 46.84 -3.82
CA ASP A 155 -4.19 48.08 -3.09
C ASP A 155 -3.36 48.24 -1.80
N ASN A 156 -2.06 47.94 -1.89
CA ASN A 156 -1.07 47.95 -0.80
C ASN A 156 -1.35 46.98 0.37
N ALA A 157 -2.20 45.98 0.14
CA ALA A 157 -2.52 44.89 1.08
C ALA A 157 -2.19 43.51 0.48
N CYS A 158 -1.78 42.58 1.34
CA CYS A 158 -1.56 41.18 0.94
C CYS A 158 -2.91 40.46 0.76
N ALA A 159 -3.16 39.97 -0.45
CA ALA A 159 -4.45 39.42 -0.85
C ALA A 159 -4.29 38.19 -1.76
N ALA A 160 -5.38 37.46 -1.92
CA ALA A 160 -5.50 36.45 -2.97
C ALA A 160 -5.36 37.10 -4.35
N CYS A 161 -4.60 36.48 -5.24
CA CYS A 161 -4.50 36.94 -6.61
C CYS A 161 -5.83 36.71 -7.37
N THR A 162 -6.06 37.54 -8.38
CA THR A 162 -7.24 37.54 -9.26
C THR A 162 -6.87 37.73 -10.73
N SER A 163 -5.57 37.86 -11.02
CA SER A 163 -5.02 37.96 -12.37
C SER A 163 -3.53 37.64 -12.36
N ASN A 164 -3.04 37.04 -13.44
CA ASN A 164 -1.64 36.68 -13.64
C ASN A 164 -0.64 37.82 -13.34
N SER A 165 -0.93 39.04 -13.78
CA SER A 165 -0.06 40.21 -13.62
C SER A 165 0.16 40.66 -12.17
N GLN A 166 -0.64 40.16 -11.22
CA GLN A 166 -0.44 40.44 -9.80
C GLN A 166 0.67 39.56 -9.18
N CYS A 167 1.12 38.50 -9.86
CA CYS A 167 2.10 37.53 -9.38
C CYS A 167 3.48 37.74 -10.02
N GLU A 168 4.56 37.53 -9.27
CA GLU A 168 5.94 37.68 -9.78
C GLU A 168 6.25 36.70 -10.92
N SER A 169 5.76 35.46 -10.81
CA SER A 169 5.79 34.44 -11.86
C SER A 169 4.92 34.76 -13.08
N ASN A 170 4.09 35.81 -13.00
CA ASN A 170 3.00 36.10 -13.93
C ASN A 170 2.00 34.94 -14.07
N VAL A 171 1.80 34.14 -13.01
CA VAL A 171 0.81 33.06 -12.93
C VAL A 171 0.05 33.13 -11.60
N CYS A 172 -1.26 33.36 -11.69
CA CYS A 172 -2.22 33.25 -10.61
C CYS A 172 -2.98 31.92 -10.74
N GLN A 173 -3.16 31.20 -9.63
CA GLN A 173 -3.99 30.01 -9.56
C GLN A 173 -5.42 30.44 -9.19
N ASP A 174 -6.18 30.90 -10.19
CA ASP A 174 -7.50 31.55 -10.03
C ASP A 174 -8.52 30.76 -9.15
N GLU A 175 -8.39 29.44 -9.04
CA GLU A 175 -9.27 28.57 -8.24
C GLU A 175 -9.02 28.65 -6.72
N ILE A 176 -7.76 28.88 -6.31
CA ILE A 176 -7.35 28.98 -4.90
C ILE A 176 -6.88 30.39 -4.50
N GLY A 177 -6.60 31.26 -5.48
CA GLY A 177 -6.18 32.64 -5.27
C GLY A 177 -4.70 32.80 -4.92
N GLU A 178 -3.85 31.82 -5.28
CA GLU A 178 -2.42 31.82 -4.94
C GLU A 178 -1.53 32.12 -6.15
N CYS A 179 -0.49 32.92 -5.94
CA CYS A 179 0.57 33.12 -6.91
C CYS A 179 1.49 31.89 -6.97
N LEU A 180 1.80 31.45 -8.20
CA LEU A 180 2.84 30.44 -8.40
C LEU A 180 4.20 31.03 -8.04
N LEU A 181 5.04 30.28 -7.32
CA LEU A 181 6.40 30.70 -7.02
C LEU A 181 7.27 30.65 -8.29
N ALA A 182 8.20 31.60 -8.44
CA ALA A 182 9.13 31.58 -9.57
C ALA A 182 10.07 30.36 -9.51
N THR A 183 10.52 30.01 -8.31
CA THR A 183 11.34 28.82 -8.01
C THR A 183 11.11 28.36 -6.57
N VAL A 184 11.28 27.06 -6.31
CA VAL A 184 11.24 26.43 -4.99
C VAL A 184 12.57 25.73 -4.70
N THR A 185 13.09 25.88 -3.48
CA THR A 185 14.28 25.14 -3.02
C THR A 185 13.83 23.79 -2.48
N VAL A 186 14.50 22.70 -2.90
CA VAL A 186 14.26 21.35 -2.36
C VAL A 186 15.39 20.99 -1.42
N GLN A 187 15.05 20.51 -0.22
CA GLN A 187 16.01 20.10 0.80
C GLN A 187 15.45 18.94 1.62
N GLY A 188 16.29 18.27 2.38
CA GLY A 188 15.85 17.27 3.35
C GLY A 188 16.97 16.33 3.75
N THR A 189 16.59 15.13 4.17
CA THR A 189 17.47 14.09 4.69
C THR A 189 17.27 12.82 3.87
N VAL A 190 18.33 12.27 3.28
CA VAL A 190 18.25 10.91 2.71
C VAL A 190 18.10 9.93 3.88
N VAL A 191 17.05 9.11 3.88
CA VAL A 191 16.75 8.18 4.99
C VAL A 191 16.84 6.72 4.55
N LEU A 192 17.33 5.86 5.43
CA LEU A 192 17.39 4.42 5.19
C LEU A 192 15.98 3.80 5.23
N ALA A 193 15.60 3.14 4.15
CA ALA A 193 14.24 2.62 3.94
C ALA A 193 13.96 1.30 4.68
N ASP A 194 14.95 0.68 5.31
CA ASP A 194 14.76 -0.48 6.17
C ASP A 194 14.30 -0.08 7.57
N GLN A 195 14.62 1.12 8.05
CA GLN A 195 14.31 1.54 9.41
C GLN A 195 12.87 2.10 9.51
N LEU A 196 12.20 1.84 10.64
CA LEU A 196 10.90 2.44 10.97
C LEU A 196 11.06 3.91 11.41
N ASP A 197 12.18 4.21 12.08
CA ASP A 197 12.59 5.57 12.41
C ASP A 197 13.45 6.14 11.27
N ALA A 198 13.23 7.42 10.95
CA ALA A 198 13.94 8.16 9.91
C ALA A 198 15.45 8.27 10.21
N THR A 199 16.20 7.25 9.77
CA THR A 199 17.64 7.11 10.04
C THR A 199 18.44 7.70 8.88
N PRO A 200 19.26 8.75 9.10
CA PRO A 200 19.98 9.41 8.02
C PRO A 200 21.01 8.50 7.33
N ALA A 201 21.05 8.53 6.00
CA ALA A 201 22.02 7.84 5.18
C ALA A 201 23.26 8.71 4.92
N GLN A 202 24.42 8.25 5.40
CA GLN A 202 25.72 8.86 5.10
C GLN A 202 26.22 8.45 3.70
N ASP A 203 27.01 9.30 3.05
CA ASP A 203 27.71 9.03 1.78
C ASP A 203 26.76 8.77 0.59
N ALA A 204 25.50 9.21 0.68
CA ALA A 204 24.50 9.12 -0.37
C ALA A 204 24.57 10.33 -1.33
N THR A 205 24.28 10.11 -2.62
CA THR A 205 24.07 11.17 -3.62
C THR A 205 22.59 11.24 -4.00
N VAL A 206 22.09 12.47 -4.21
CA VAL A 206 20.74 12.76 -4.71
C VAL A 206 20.88 13.42 -6.07
N ASP A 207 20.50 12.71 -7.13
CA ASP A 207 20.68 13.09 -8.52
C ASP A 207 19.31 13.32 -9.19
N ILE A 208 19.10 14.51 -9.77
CA ILE A 208 17.89 14.83 -10.55
C ILE A 208 18.26 15.09 -12.00
N THR A 209 17.76 14.23 -12.88
CA THR A 209 18.23 14.10 -14.26
C THR A 209 17.14 14.36 -15.30
N ASN A 210 15.96 14.83 -14.88
CA ASN A 210 14.88 15.30 -15.76
C ASN A 210 14.67 16.83 -15.70
N VAL A 211 15.56 17.57 -15.03
CA VAL A 211 15.64 19.04 -15.03
C VAL A 211 16.84 19.52 -15.87
N THR A 212 16.86 20.80 -16.27
CA THR A 212 17.95 21.38 -17.08
C THR A 212 18.44 22.70 -16.46
N PRO A 213 19.73 22.81 -16.04
CA PRO A 213 20.73 21.73 -16.01
C PRO A 213 20.31 20.63 -15.04
N ALA A 214 20.78 19.39 -15.28
CA ALA A 214 20.64 18.31 -14.32
C ALA A 214 21.35 18.68 -13.01
N GLN A 215 20.77 18.30 -11.87
CA GLN A 215 21.27 18.64 -10.55
C GLN A 215 21.77 17.39 -9.81
N SER A 216 22.70 17.60 -8.88
CA SER A 216 23.27 16.57 -8.02
C SER A 216 23.66 17.20 -6.69
N ALA A 217 23.33 16.51 -5.58
CA ALA A 217 23.71 16.89 -4.23
C ALA A 217 24.38 15.71 -3.52
N GLY A 218 25.34 16.01 -2.64
CA GLY A 218 26.10 15.03 -1.87
C GLY A 218 27.55 14.81 -2.37
N PRO A 219 28.27 13.79 -1.87
CA PRO A 219 27.82 12.81 -0.88
C PRO A 219 27.35 13.47 0.44
N THR A 220 26.28 12.93 1.03
CA THR A 220 25.72 13.39 2.30
C THR A 220 26.69 13.16 3.47
N ALA A 221 26.64 14.05 4.47
CA ALA A 221 27.33 13.84 5.74
C ALA A 221 26.55 12.85 6.63
N ALA A 222 27.01 12.65 7.87
CA ALA A 222 26.37 11.75 8.83
C ALA A 222 24.96 12.18 9.29
N ASP A 223 24.54 13.41 8.95
CA ASP A 223 23.19 13.92 9.13
C ASP A 223 22.26 13.64 7.94
N GLY A 224 22.76 13.02 6.86
CA GLY A 224 22.01 12.68 5.65
C GLY A 224 21.54 13.89 4.83
N GLN A 225 21.92 15.12 5.20
CA GLN A 225 21.30 16.32 4.65
C GLN A 225 21.74 16.62 3.21
N TYR A 226 20.78 17.05 2.40
CA TYR A 226 20.99 17.53 1.04
C TYR A 226 20.13 18.77 0.75
N MET A 227 20.58 19.57 -0.22
CA MET A 227 19.86 20.71 -0.75
C MET A 227 20.15 20.83 -2.24
N LEU A 228 19.14 21.22 -3.01
CA LEU A 228 19.17 21.38 -4.45
C LEU A 228 19.02 22.85 -4.83
N GLU A 229 19.53 23.23 -6.01
CA GLU A 229 19.34 24.58 -6.55
C GLU A 229 17.87 24.80 -6.91
N PRO A 230 17.33 26.04 -6.85
CA PRO A 230 15.89 26.27 -7.01
C PRO A 230 15.31 25.76 -8.33
N ILE A 231 14.18 25.04 -8.27
CA ILE A 231 13.47 24.40 -9.39
C ILE A 231 12.08 25.05 -9.55
N ALA A 232 11.47 25.05 -10.74
CA ALA A 232 10.10 25.54 -10.91
C ALA A 232 9.08 24.64 -10.17
N PRO A 233 8.11 25.19 -9.41
CA PRO A 233 7.04 24.40 -8.79
C PRO A 233 6.17 23.70 -9.84
N GLY A 234 5.46 22.65 -9.44
CA GLY A 234 4.67 21.80 -10.34
C GLY A 234 5.48 20.83 -11.21
N THR A 235 6.82 20.96 -11.24
CA THR A 235 7.71 19.99 -11.90
C THR A 235 7.61 18.63 -11.22
N LEU A 236 7.48 17.57 -12.02
CA LEU A 236 7.64 16.19 -11.56
C LEU A 236 9.12 15.82 -11.64
N LEU A 237 9.74 15.55 -10.49
CA LEU A 237 11.16 15.20 -10.39
C LEU A 237 11.36 13.69 -10.44
N ASP A 238 12.27 13.22 -11.30
CA ASP A 238 12.84 11.87 -11.21
C ASP A 238 14.03 11.95 -10.24
N VAL A 239 13.82 11.57 -8.97
CA VAL A 239 14.88 11.58 -7.96
C VAL A 239 15.58 10.23 -7.95
N GLU A 240 16.89 10.24 -8.18
CA GLU A 240 17.77 9.07 -8.06
C GLU A 240 18.62 9.19 -6.79
N ILE A 241 18.62 8.17 -5.95
CA ILE A 241 19.45 8.07 -4.76
C ILE A 241 20.50 6.97 -4.97
N GLY A 242 21.77 7.35 -4.87
CA GLY A 242 22.90 6.46 -4.95
C GLY A 242 23.69 6.39 -3.64
N MET A 243 24.19 5.22 -3.28
CA MET A 243 25.15 5.07 -2.17
C MET A 243 26.16 3.97 -2.52
N PRO A 244 27.44 4.08 -2.14
CA PRO A 244 28.38 2.96 -2.24
C PRO A 244 27.98 1.84 -1.28
N GLN A 245 27.69 0.65 -1.81
CA GLN A 245 27.28 -0.51 -1.00
C GLN A 245 28.38 -1.57 -1.09
N ASN A 246 29.26 -1.60 -0.07
CA ASN A 246 30.48 -2.42 -0.03
C ASN A 246 30.38 -3.65 0.87
N ASP A 247 29.23 -3.83 1.54
CA ASP A 247 28.93 -4.86 2.54
C ASP A 247 27.43 -5.21 2.42
N PRO A 248 26.98 -6.48 2.44
CA PRO A 248 27.76 -7.73 2.53
C PRO A 248 28.52 -8.12 1.24
N VAL A 249 28.51 -7.27 0.20
CA VAL A 249 29.11 -7.58 -1.11
C VAL A 249 29.98 -6.43 -1.64
N PHE A 250 31.17 -6.76 -2.15
CA PHE A 250 32.03 -5.84 -2.90
C PHE A 250 31.51 -5.63 -4.33
N VAL A 251 30.51 -4.76 -4.53
CA VAL A 251 29.92 -4.53 -5.87
C VAL A 251 30.38 -3.25 -6.57
N PRO A 252 30.69 -3.32 -7.88
CA PRO A 252 30.62 -2.17 -8.78
C PRO A 252 29.22 -1.95 -9.37
N ALA A 253 28.18 -2.69 -8.95
CA ALA A 253 26.81 -2.52 -9.43
C ALA A 253 26.07 -1.47 -8.58
N SER A 254 25.78 -0.32 -9.20
CA SER A 254 24.98 0.73 -8.58
C SER A 254 23.50 0.36 -8.61
N LEU A 255 23.04 -0.40 -7.62
CA LEU A 255 21.62 -0.39 -7.27
C LEU A 255 21.27 1.05 -6.89
N ARG A 256 20.25 1.61 -7.54
CA ARG A 256 19.78 2.99 -7.31
C ARG A 256 18.36 2.93 -6.80
N THR A 257 18.11 3.64 -5.71
CA THR A 257 16.73 3.90 -5.29
C THR A 257 16.19 5.06 -6.12
N ARG A 258 14.92 4.99 -6.51
CA ARG A 258 14.25 5.98 -7.34
C ARG A 258 12.87 6.24 -6.83
N THR A 259 12.46 7.50 -6.90
CA THR A 259 11.13 7.95 -6.49
C THR A 259 10.76 9.19 -7.31
N GLN A 260 9.48 9.51 -7.36
CA GLN A 260 9.00 10.71 -8.04
C GLN A 260 8.38 11.70 -7.04
N LEU A 261 8.77 12.97 -7.17
CA LEU A 261 8.24 14.05 -6.37
C LEU A 261 7.61 15.10 -7.29
N ARG A 262 6.31 15.33 -7.16
CA ARG A 262 5.66 16.52 -7.75
C ARG A 262 5.89 17.70 -6.81
N LEU A 263 6.62 18.71 -7.27
CA LEU A 263 6.94 19.87 -6.44
C LEU A 263 5.67 20.69 -6.11
N PRO A 264 5.35 20.91 -4.82
CA PRO A 264 4.27 21.82 -4.42
C PRO A 264 4.65 23.28 -4.68
N ASN A 265 3.68 24.19 -4.49
CA ASN A 265 3.87 25.63 -4.62
C ASN A 265 4.40 26.27 -3.32
N ASP A 266 5.35 25.61 -2.67
CA ASP A 266 5.89 25.98 -1.35
C ASP A 266 7.42 26.05 -1.40
N THR A 267 8.01 26.90 -0.56
CA THR A 267 9.48 26.98 -0.46
C THR A 267 9.91 27.28 0.99
N PRO A 268 10.87 26.53 1.56
CA PRO A 268 11.50 25.33 1.00
C PRO A 268 10.54 24.13 0.99
N VAL A 269 10.72 23.23 0.02
CA VAL A 269 10.11 21.89 0.00
C VAL A 269 11.01 20.96 0.80
N THR A 270 10.53 20.46 1.94
CA THR A 270 11.20 19.36 2.65
C THR A 270 10.80 18.03 2.00
N PHE A 271 11.78 17.24 1.59
CA PHE A 271 11.60 15.90 1.06
C PHE A 271 12.70 14.99 1.57
N ASP A 272 12.32 13.91 2.24
CA ASP A 272 13.26 12.95 2.83
C ASP A 272 13.25 11.65 1.99
N PRO A 273 14.06 11.55 0.92
CA PRO A 273 13.97 10.44 -0.01
C PRO A 273 14.45 9.12 0.64
N PRO A 274 13.69 8.03 0.47
CA PRO A 274 14.08 6.71 0.96
C PRO A 274 15.25 6.14 0.13
N LEU A 275 16.16 5.45 0.82
CA LEU A 275 17.26 4.68 0.24
C LEU A 275 17.13 3.21 0.66
N VAL A 276 16.86 2.33 -0.31
CA VAL A 276 16.87 0.89 -0.10
C VAL A 276 18.28 0.34 -0.27
N THR A 277 18.78 -0.38 0.73
CA THR A 277 20.10 -1.02 0.67
C THR A 277 20.03 -2.43 0.06
N TYR A 278 21.14 -2.93 -0.47
CA TYR A 278 21.21 -4.31 -0.95
C TYR A 278 20.99 -5.33 0.19
N ALA A 279 21.52 -5.05 1.37
CA ALA A 279 21.32 -5.87 2.56
C ALA A 279 19.84 -5.99 2.91
N GLN A 280 19.11 -4.86 2.93
CA GLN A 280 17.66 -4.82 3.10
C GLN A 280 16.94 -5.62 2.02
N LEU A 281 17.25 -5.38 0.74
CA LEU A 281 16.61 -6.05 -0.39
C LEU A 281 16.74 -7.58 -0.31
N ALA A 282 17.93 -8.07 0.06
CA ALA A 282 18.20 -9.49 0.25
C ALA A 282 17.53 -10.05 1.52
N GLN A 283 17.53 -9.30 2.63
CA GLN A 283 16.86 -9.68 3.87
C GLN A 283 15.36 -9.84 3.67
N VAL A 284 14.70 -8.82 3.10
CA VAL A 284 13.27 -8.84 2.82
C VAL A 284 12.94 -10.00 1.88
N ALA A 285 13.70 -10.21 0.80
CA ALA A 285 13.44 -11.34 -0.11
C ALA A 285 13.55 -12.71 0.57
N PHE A 286 14.52 -12.90 1.48
CA PHE A 286 14.62 -14.11 2.30
C PHE A 286 13.39 -14.28 3.22
N GLU A 287 12.96 -13.21 3.89
CA GLU A 287 11.80 -13.22 4.80
C GLU A 287 10.46 -13.46 4.06
N CYS A 288 10.35 -12.97 2.83
CA CYS A 288 9.26 -13.25 1.90
C CYS A 288 9.24 -14.71 1.38
N GLY A 289 10.23 -15.54 1.72
CA GLY A 289 10.33 -16.93 1.28
C GLY A 289 10.89 -17.15 -0.14
N LEU A 290 11.37 -16.10 -0.82
CA LEU A 290 11.96 -16.22 -2.17
C LEU A 290 13.29 -16.99 -2.17
N PHE A 291 13.97 -17.06 -1.03
CA PHE A 291 15.24 -17.75 -0.87
C PHE A 291 15.22 -18.64 0.37
N PRO A 292 15.83 -19.84 0.33
CA PRO A 292 15.87 -20.73 1.49
C PRO A 292 16.83 -20.25 2.60
N THR A 293 17.74 -19.34 2.29
CA THR A 293 18.67 -18.72 3.25
C THR A 293 18.97 -17.27 2.85
N LEU A 294 19.30 -16.44 3.85
CA LEU A 294 19.80 -15.08 3.63
C LEU A 294 21.06 -15.04 2.75
N GLU A 295 21.99 -15.98 2.92
CA GLU A 295 23.21 -16.04 2.11
C GLU A 295 22.91 -16.37 0.64
N ALA A 296 21.89 -17.19 0.36
CA ALA A 296 21.40 -17.41 -0.99
C ALA A 296 20.76 -16.15 -1.59
N ALA A 297 20.03 -15.35 -0.78
CA ALA A 297 19.51 -14.06 -1.21
C ALA A 297 20.64 -13.07 -1.52
N ILE A 298 21.60 -12.89 -0.59
CA ILE A 298 22.77 -12.01 -0.74
C ILE A 298 23.62 -12.38 -1.96
N GLY A 299 23.70 -13.67 -2.32
CA GLY A 299 24.52 -14.14 -3.41
C GLY A 299 26.00 -14.24 -3.02
N ASN A 300 26.62 -15.39 -3.31
CA ASN A 300 27.93 -15.82 -2.79
C ASN A 300 29.10 -14.87 -3.13
N GLY A 301 29.23 -13.74 -2.42
CA GLY A 301 30.23 -12.70 -2.65
C GLY A 301 29.99 -11.82 -3.89
N ALA A 302 28.79 -11.85 -4.47
CA ALA A 302 28.40 -11.03 -5.63
C ALA A 302 26.88 -10.78 -5.61
N VAL A 303 26.43 -9.61 -6.10
CA VAL A 303 24.99 -9.30 -6.15
C VAL A 303 24.25 -10.40 -6.92
N ASN A 304 23.24 -10.94 -6.27
CA ASN A 304 22.43 -12.00 -6.81
C ASN A 304 21.75 -11.53 -8.10
N VAL A 305 21.92 -12.32 -9.16
CA VAL A 305 21.39 -12.03 -10.49
C VAL A 305 19.86 -11.87 -10.49
N TYR A 306 19.18 -12.43 -9.49
CA TYR A 306 17.75 -12.23 -9.24
C TYR A 306 17.38 -10.73 -9.18
N PHE A 307 18.19 -9.92 -8.48
CA PHE A 307 17.99 -8.48 -8.30
C PHE A 307 18.66 -7.62 -9.38
N ALA A 308 19.74 -8.10 -10.01
CA ALA A 308 20.44 -7.30 -11.03
C ALA A 308 19.75 -7.33 -12.41
N GLN A 309 19.04 -8.42 -12.74
CA GLN A 309 18.41 -8.62 -14.06
C GLN A 309 17.11 -7.83 -14.25
N ARG A 310 16.40 -7.52 -13.17
CA ARG A 310 15.06 -6.90 -13.19
C ARG A 310 14.91 -5.96 -12.01
N SER A 311 14.01 -5.01 -12.12
CA SER A 311 13.81 -4.02 -11.06
C SER A 311 12.90 -4.55 -9.96
N THR A 312 12.97 -3.87 -8.81
CA THR A 312 12.09 -4.09 -7.66
C THR A 312 11.36 -2.79 -7.38
N VAL A 313 10.12 -2.85 -6.91
CA VAL A 313 9.37 -1.67 -6.46
C VAL A 313 8.89 -1.90 -5.04
N PHE A 314 9.35 -1.07 -4.10
CA PHE A 314 8.78 -0.98 -2.77
C PHE A 314 7.64 0.03 -2.76
N GLY A 315 6.70 -0.12 -1.84
CA GLY A 315 5.79 0.96 -1.53
C GLY A 315 4.98 0.77 -0.27
N ARG A 316 4.09 1.72 -0.03
CA ARG A 316 3.08 1.69 1.03
C ARG A 316 1.71 2.00 0.46
N LEU A 317 0.71 1.31 0.98
CA LEU A 317 -0.72 1.52 0.77
C LEU A 317 -1.24 2.27 1.99
N VAL A 318 -1.63 3.53 1.83
CA VAL A 318 -2.05 4.39 2.94
C VAL A 318 -3.44 4.97 2.73
N ASP A 319 -4.14 5.31 3.81
CA ASP A 319 -5.37 6.09 3.78
C ASP A 319 -5.12 7.60 3.60
N ASP A 320 -6.18 8.42 3.65
CA ASP A 320 -6.09 9.88 3.54
C ASP A 320 -5.40 10.55 4.74
N MET A 321 -5.11 9.80 5.81
CA MET A 321 -4.38 10.22 7.00
C MET A 321 -2.91 9.74 7.00
N GLY A 322 -2.52 8.84 6.10
CA GLY A 322 -1.18 8.24 6.01
C GLY A 322 -1.00 6.92 6.78
N GLU A 323 -2.07 6.39 7.37
CA GLU A 323 -2.09 5.11 8.09
C GLU A 323 -2.19 3.94 7.09
N GLY A 324 -1.59 2.79 7.42
CA GLY A 324 -1.45 1.69 6.47
C GLY A 324 -2.75 0.90 6.24
N VAL A 325 -3.03 0.52 4.99
CA VAL A 325 -4.25 -0.22 4.62
C VAL A 325 -4.01 -1.73 4.52
N ALA A 326 -4.69 -2.48 5.39
CA ALA A 326 -4.70 -3.93 5.42
C ALA A 326 -5.66 -4.56 4.39
N THR A 327 -5.65 -5.90 4.27
CA THR A 327 -6.61 -6.75 3.53
C THR A 327 -6.62 -6.68 2.01
N LEU A 328 -5.60 -6.10 1.39
CA LEU A 328 -5.40 -6.22 -0.06
C LEU A 328 -4.63 -7.50 -0.35
N SER A 329 -5.14 -8.33 -1.26
CA SER A 329 -4.44 -9.53 -1.72
C SER A 329 -3.18 -9.18 -2.52
N ARG A 330 -2.27 -10.16 -2.72
CA ARG A 330 -1.06 -9.95 -3.53
C ARG A 330 -1.39 -9.71 -5.00
N GLU A 331 -2.51 -10.24 -5.46
CA GLU A 331 -3.01 -10.20 -6.83
C GLU A 331 -3.61 -8.82 -7.16
N ALA A 332 -4.08 -8.09 -6.15
CA ALA A 332 -4.57 -6.71 -6.29
C ALA A 332 -3.45 -5.70 -6.62
N LEU A 333 -2.18 -6.04 -6.33
CA LEU A 333 -1.00 -5.22 -6.62
C LEU A 333 -0.47 -5.48 -8.03
N GLN A 334 -0.56 -4.47 -8.90
CA GLN A 334 -0.08 -4.54 -10.27
C GLN A 334 1.02 -3.50 -10.51
N VAL A 335 2.07 -3.87 -11.25
CA VAL A 335 3.08 -2.91 -11.75
C VAL A 335 3.14 -2.98 -13.27
N GLU A 336 2.58 -1.98 -13.93
CA GLU A 336 2.68 -1.78 -15.37
C GLU A 336 4.02 -1.12 -15.70
N LEU A 337 4.93 -1.82 -16.38
CA LEU A 337 6.23 -1.29 -16.82
C LEU A 337 6.30 -1.28 -18.35
N ASP A 338 6.36 -0.08 -18.94
CA ASP A 338 6.30 0.16 -20.39
C ASP A 338 5.20 -0.67 -21.10
N GLY A 339 4.01 -0.73 -20.48
CA GLY A 339 2.83 -1.44 -20.98
C GLY A 339 2.77 -2.95 -20.72
N TYR A 340 3.75 -3.53 -20.00
CA TYR A 340 3.67 -4.92 -19.51
C TYR A 340 3.22 -4.96 -18.05
N ILE A 341 2.13 -5.68 -17.78
CA ILE A 341 1.55 -5.81 -16.45
C ILE A 341 2.27 -6.92 -15.67
N ASN A 342 2.84 -6.56 -14.52
CA ASN A 342 3.47 -7.46 -13.57
C ASN A 342 2.51 -7.63 -12.38
N ILE A 343 2.04 -8.86 -12.15
CA ILE A 343 1.25 -9.27 -10.97
C ILE A 343 1.92 -10.45 -10.28
N HIS A 344 1.56 -10.72 -9.02
CA HIS A 344 2.09 -11.85 -8.26
C HIS A 344 1.96 -13.17 -9.04
N ASN A 345 3.07 -13.87 -9.23
CA ASN A 345 3.14 -15.23 -9.78
C ASN A 345 2.34 -15.45 -11.08
N SER A 346 2.18 -14.39 -11.90
CA SER A 346 1.34 -14.42 -13.09
C SER A 346 1.60 -15.66 -13.95
N LEU A 347 0.58 -16.49 -14.14
CA LEU A 347 0.65 -17.70 -14.97
C LEU A 347 0.92 -17.37 -16.45
N LEU A 348 0.68 -16.12 -16.86
CA LEU A 348 1.02 -15.58 -18.17
C LEU A 348 2.51 -15.19 -18.30
N ASP A 349 3.25 -15.02 -17.20
CA ASP A 349 4.69 -14.80 -17.23
C ASP A 349 5.45 -16.14 -17.22
N THR A 350 5.68 -16.70 -18.42
CA THR A 350 6.36 -17.99 -18.63
C THR A 350 7.86 -18.02 -18.24
N ASN A 351 8.35 -17.06 -17.47
CA ASN A 351 9.71 -17.07 -16.93
C ASN A 351 9.78 -17.92 -15.66
N ALA A 352 10.88 -18.66 -15.47
CA ALA A 352 11.13 -19.47 -14.27
C ALA A 352 11.16 -18.69 -12.93
N ASN A 353 11.09 -17.36 -12.97
CA ASN A 353 10.93 -16.47 -11.82
C ASN A 353 10.06 -15.28 -12.30
N PRO A 354 8.73 -15.34 -12.17
CA PRO A 354 7.82 -14.25 -12.52
C PRO A 354 7.98 -13.07 -11.54
N ALA A 355 7.12 -12.05 -11.65
CA ALA A 355 7.03 -11.01 -10.63
C ALA A 355 6.44 -11.58 -9.33
N PHE A 356 6.95 -11.13 -8.18
CA PHE A 356 6.55 -11.65 -6.87
C PHE A 356 6.19 -10.49 -5.93
N VAL A 357 4.98 -10.50 -5.38
CA VAL A 357 4.52 -9.52 -4.42
C VAL A 357 4.71 -10.09 -3.01
N CYS A 358 5.20 -9.27 -2.10
CA CYS A 358 5.36 -9.59 -0.69
C CYS A 358 4.91 -8.41 0.16
N PHE A 359 4.14 -8.67 1.21
CA PHE A 359 3.77 -7.65 2.18
C PHE A 359 4.83 -7.53 3.27
N LEU A 360 5.02 -6.32 3.74
CA LEU A 360 5.95 -5.98 4.80
C LEU A 360 5.18 -5.80 6.11
N GLU A 361 5.84 -6.01 7.24
CA GLU A 361 5.35 -5.66 8.57
C GLU A 361 6.34 -4.75 9.30
N ARG A 362 5.86 -4.07 10.34
CA ARG A 362 6.68 -3.22 11.22
C ARG A 362 7.23 -4.08 12.35
N ASP A 363 8.52 -4.40 12.30
CA ASP A 363 9.22 -5.00 13.44
C ASP A 363 9.65 -3.89 14.41
N GLU A 364 8.79 -3.59 15.38
CA GLU A 364 9.05 -2.57 16.41
C GLU A 364 10.17 -2.98 17.39
N VAL A 365 10.62 -4.24 17.39
CA VAL A 365 11.70 -4.73 18.27
C VAL A 365 13.06 -4.51 17.61
N GLU A 366 13.18 -4.85 16.33
CA GLU A 366 14.38 -4.61 15.52
C GLU A 366 14.40 -3.20 14.89
N GLY A 367 13.31 -2.43 15.02
CA GLY A 367 13.19 -1.06 14.53
C GLY A 367 13.09 -0.94 13.01
N ARG A 368 12.65 -2.01 12.32
CA ARG A 368 12.76 -2.13 10.86
C ARG A 368 11.51 -2.68 10.17
N TRP A 369 11.51 -2.59 8.84
CA TRP A 369 10.60 -3.32 7.96
C TRP A 369 11.05 -4.77 7.81
N ARG A 370 10.08 -5.69 7.84
CA ARG A 370 10.29 -7.14 7.76
C ARG A 370 9.40 -7.74 6.67
N GLY A 371 9.95 -8.61 5.83
CA GLY A 371 9.17 -9.34 4.82
C GLY A 371 8.24 -10.38 5.47
N THR A 372 7.06 -10.61 4.88
CA THR A 372 6.10 -11.60 5.39
C THR A 372 5.71 -12.62 4.33
N THR A 373 5.32 -13.82 4.77
CA THR A 373 4.69 -14.83 3.91
C THR A 373 3.18 -14.67 3.82
N ALA A 374 2.61 -13.57 4.33
CA ALA A 374 1.16 -13.31 4.30
C ALA A 374 0.66 -13.05 2.87
N ASN A 375 -0.54 -13.54 2.57
CA ASN A 375 -1.18 -13.38 1.26
C ASN A 375 -1.99 -12.07 1.15
N ALA A 376 -2.12 -11.30 2.23
CA ALA A 376 -2.80 -10.01 2.26
C ALA A 376 -2.00 -8.96 3.05
N SER A 377 -2.23 -7.68 2.74
CA SER A 377 -1.62 -6.55 3.46
C SER A 377 -2.08 -6.47 4.91
N ASN A 378 -1.24 -5.86 5.75
CA ASN A 378 -1.52 -5.56 7.15
C ASN A 378 -1.54 -4.02 7.37
N ASP A 379 -1.81 -3.60 8.61
CA ASP A 379 -1.94 -2.20 9.04
C ASP A 379 -0.69 -1.32 8.80
N SER A 380 0.43 -1.89 8.34
CA SER A 380 1.59 -1.10 7.91
C SER A 380 1.46 -0.54 6.48
N GLY A 381 0.60 -1.17 5.67
CA GLY A 381 0.43 -0.92 4.24
C GLY A 381 1.65 -1.29 3.38
N GLY A 382 2.76 -1.76 3.97
CA GLY A 382 4.03 -1.94 3.27
C GLY A 382 3.99 -3.12 2.30
N PHE A 383 4.57 -2.94 1.11
CA PHE A 383 4.72 -4.00 0.11
C PHE A 383 6.02 -3.87 -0.68
N VAL A 384 6.39 -4.96 -1.34
CA VAL A 384 7.45 -5.01 -2.34
C VAL A 384 7.04 -5.92 -3.51
N VAL A 385 7.27 -5.45 -4.73
CA VAL A 385 7.09 -6.20 -5.98
C VAL A 385 8.46 -6.45 -6.59
N PHE A 386 8.94 -7.69 -6.47
CA PHE A 386 10.20 -8.13 -7.05
C PHE A 386 10.04 -8.45 -8.54
N ARG A 387 11.15 -8.32 -9.28
CA ARG A 387 11.30 -8.78 -10.68
C ARG A 387 10.34 -8.14 -11.69
N VAL A 388 9.99 -6.88 -11.48
CA VAL A 388 9.23 -6.06 -12.43
C VAL A 388 10.00 -5.97 -13.76
N ARG A 389 9.30 -6.18 -14.88
CA ARG A 389 9.84 -6.18 -16.25
C ARG A 389 8.89 -5.56 -17.28
N ASP A 390 9.46 -5.12 -18.39
CA ASP A 390 8.75 -4.78 -19.62
C ASP A 390 8.43 -6.04 -20.47
N SER A 391 7.82 -5.81 -21.63
CA SER A 391 7.50 -6.87 -22.61
C SER A 391 8.74 -7.53 -23.23
N ASN A 392 9.90 -6.86 -23.21
CA ASN A 392 11.19 -7.42 -23.65
C ASN A 392 11.93 -8.19 -22.55
N GLY A 393 11.37 -8.26 -21.33
CA GLY A 393 11.93 -8.95 -20.18
C GLY A 393 12.94 -8.13 -19.37
N GLN A 394 13.10 -6.84 -19.65
CA GLN A 394 14.01 -5.92 -18.97
C GLN A 394 13.29 -5.17 -17.85
N GLY A 395 13.92 -5.07 -16.68
CA GLY A 395 13.43 -4.20 -15.59
C GLY A 395 13.80 -2.73 -15.76
N GLN A 396 13.48 -2.11 -16.89
CA GLN A 396 13.68 -0.67 -17.10
C GLN A 396 12.51 -0.07 -17.89
N GLY A 397 12.23 1.22 -17.68
CA GLY A 397 11.09 1.93 -18.27
C GLY A 397 10.32 2.78 -17.25
N ALA A 398 9.19 3.34 -17.66
CA ALA A 398 8.24 3.99 -16.75
C ALA A 398 7.34 2.94 -16.10
N ALA A 399 7.37 2.86 -14.76
CA ALA A 399 6.51 2.00 -13.98
C ALA A 399 5.31 2.78 -13.42
N THR A 400 4.12 2.21 -13.54
CA THR A 400 2.91 2.63 -12.82
C THR A 400 2.46 1.47 -11.93
N VAL A 401 2.34 1.74 -10.64
CA VAL A 401 1.87 0.82 -9.62
C VAL A 401 0.40 1.09 -9.38
N ARG A 402 -0.44 0.08 -9.59
CA ARG A 402 -1.89 0.17 -9.54
C ARG A 402 -2.42 -0.74 -8.44
N VAL A 403 -3.36 -0.23 -7.65
CA VAL A 403 -4.27 -1.00 -6.80
C VAL A 403 -5.63 -0.34 -6.93
N ALA A 404 -6.70 -1.12 -7.11
CA ALA A 404 -8.04 -0.55 -7.18
C ALA A 404 -8.44 0.08 -5.84
N GLY A 405 -9.04 1.27 -5.88
CA GLY A 405 -9.32 2.10 -4.70
C GLY A 405 -8.11 2.92 -4.18
N PHE A 406 -7.05 3.04 -4.98
CA PHE A 406 -5.88 3.86 -4.67
C PHE A 406 -5.45 4.68 -5.90
N ASP A 407 -4.80 5.82 -5.65
CA ASP A 407 -4.15 6.61 -6.69
C ASP A 407 -2.91 5.88 -7.24
N ASP A 408 -2.73 5.97 -8.57
CA ASP A 408 -1.59 5.37 -9.29
C ASP A 408 -0.24 5.90 -8.75
N GLY A 409 0.61 5.00 -8.27
CA GLY A 409 2.00 5.32 -7.90
C GLY A 409 2.92 5.29 -9.12
N HIS A 410 3.75 6.31 -9.35
CA HIS A 410 4.62 6.38 -10.53
C HIS A 410 6.11 6.39 -10.18
N VAL A 411 6.94 5.66 -10.95
CA VAL A 411 8.40 5.69 -10.81
C VAL A 411 9.13 5.35 -12.11
N ASN A 412 10.21 6.07 -12.43
CA ASN A 412 10.99 5.89 -13.66
C ASN A 412 12.25 5.04 -13.44
N LEU A 413 12.25 3.79 -13.88
CA LEU A 413 13.32 2.80 -13.69
C LEU A 413 14.32 2.86 -14.86
N ARG A 414 15.33 3.73 -14.79
CA ARG A 414 16.28 3.99 -15.91
C ARG A 414 17.27 2.87 -16.30
N SER A 415 17.23 1.72 -15.63
CA SER A 415 18.18 0.59 -15.76
C SER A 415 17.64 -0.60 -14.99
N THR A 416 17.96 -1.82 -15.44
CA THR A 416 17.68 -3.05 -14.69
C THR A 416 18.35 -3.05 -13.32
N GLY A 417 17.65 -3.57 -12.32
CA GLY A 417 18.11 -3.60 -10.93
C GLY A 417 17.96 -2.28 -10.17
N ASN A 418 17.35 -1.25 -10.77
CA ASN A 418 16.90 -0.11 -9.98
C ASN A 418 15.78 -0.53 -9.02
N ILE A 419 15.67 0.20 -7.92
CA ILE A 419 14.66 0.02 -6.90
C ILE A 419 13.73 1.23 -6.96
N GLY A 420 12.47 1.04 -7.34
CA GLY A 420 11.46 2.08 -7.23
C GLY A 420 10.89 2.15 -5.81
N VAL A 421 10.52 3.33 -5.35
CA VAL A 421 9.75 3.54 -4.11
C VAL A 421 8.58 4.46 -4.39
N VAL A 422 7.37 3.98 -4.09
CA VAL A 422 6.10 4.68 -4.28
C VAL A 422 5.28 4.70 -2.98
N GLU A 423 4.36 5.64 -2.86
CA GLU A 423 3.28 5.59 -1.88
C GLU A 423 1.97 5.73 -2.65
N LEU A 424 1.00 4.86 -2.34
CA LEU A 424 -0.32 4.82 -2.96
C LEU A 424 -1.32 5.26 -1.89
N VAL A 425 -2.03 6.35 -2.16
CA VAL A 425 -3.04 6.91 -1.25
C VAL A 425 -4.41 6.39 -1.65
N ARG A 426 -5.21 5.95 -0.67
CA ARG A 426 -6.58 5.47 -0.87
C ARG A 426 -7.44 6.60 -1.43
N ASN A 427 -8.22 6.30 -2.46
CA ASN A 427 -9.15 7.25 -3.07
C ASN A 427 -10.61 6.78 -2.90
N ASP A 428 -11.54 7.51 -3.52
CA ASP A 428 -12.98 7.26 -3.42
C ASP A 428 -13.47 6.04 -4.23
N ASP A 429 -12.61 5.41 -5.05
CA ASP A 429 -13.00 4.24 -5.85
C ASP A 429 -13.13 2.99 -4.96
N PRO A 430 -14.15 2.13 -5.19
CA PRO A 430 -14.30 0.90 -4.41
C PRO A 430 -13.22 -0.11 -4.78
N ILE A 431 -12.62 -0.75 -3.77
CA ILE A 431 -11.77 -1.94 -3.93
C ILE A 431 -12.70 -3.09 -4.36
N PRO A 432 -12.60 -3.66 -5.58
CA PRO A 432 -13.43 -4.79 -5.99
C PRO A 432 -13.15 -5.98 -5.07
N ARG A 433 -14.20 -6.60 -4.53
CA ARG A 433 -14.07 -7.74 -3.61
C ARG A 433 -14.62 -9.02 -4.24
N ASP A 434 -13.76 -10.02 -4.40
CA ASP A 434 -14.18 -11.37 -4.78
C ASP A 434 -14.50 -12.21 -3.54
N PHE A 435 -15.56 -13.00 -3.61
CA PHE A 435 -15.99 -13.78 -2.47
C PHE A 435 -15.01 -14.92 -2.13
N ALA A 436 -14.37 -15.56 -3.11
CA ALA A 436 -13.46 -16.68 -2.87
C ALA A 436 -12.06 -16.24 -2.42
N SER A 437 -11.51 -15.16 -2.98
CA SER A 437 -10.18 -14.66 -2.58
C SER A 437 -10.19 -13.80 -1.33
N ASP A 438 -11.24 -12.99 -1.11
CA ASP A 438 -11.18 -11.93 -0.08
C ASP A 438 -12.09 -12.26 1.13
N VAL A 439 -13.32 -12.69 0.88
CA VAL A 439 -14.32 -12.91 1.95
C VAL A 439 -14.21 -14.30 2.56
N TYR A 440 -14.06 -15.33 1.74
CA TYR A 440 -14.06 -16.73 2.18
C TYR A 440 -12.88 -17.09 3.11
N PRO A 441 -11.64 -16.60 2.91
CA PRO A 441 -10.54 -16.87 3.84
C PRO A 441 -10.77 -16.34 5.25
N ILE A 442 -11.65 -15.35 5.45
CA ILE A 442 -11.99 -14.83 6.78
C ILE A 442 -12.56 -15.95 7.67
N PHE A 443 -13.36 -16.87 7.11
CA PHE A 443 -13.95 -17.97 7.89
C PHE A 443 -12.91 -18.94 8.47
N THR A 444 -11.76 -19.10 7.82
CA THR A 444 -10.66 -19.95 8.30
C THR A 444 -9.69 -19.15 9.18
N THR A 445 -9.29 -17.95 8.74
CA THR A 445 -8.40 -17.02 9.47
C THR A 445 -8.90 -16.72 10.88
N TYR A 446 -10.20 -16.43 11.03
CA TYR A 446 -10.83 -16.12 12.31
C TYR A 446 -11.49 -17.35 12.96
N ALA A 447 -11.16 -18.55 12.50
CA ALA A 447 -11.62 -19.84 13.04
C ALA A 447 -13.15 -20.05 13.09
N CYS A 448 -13.96 -19.28 12.35
CA CYS A 448 -15.40 -19.43 12.24
C CYS A 448 -15.81 -20.87 11.86
N VAL A 449 -15.06 -21.50 10.96
CA VAL A 449 -15.23 -22.92 10.55
C VAL A 449 -15.21 -23.87 11.75
N GLY A 450 -14.46 -23.58 12.82
CA GLY A 450 -14.37 -24.42 14.01
C GLY A 450 -15.71 -24.66 14.72
N CYS A 451 -16.68 -23.73 14.60
CA CYS A 451 -18.05 -23.90 15.08
C CYS A 451 -19.08 -24.08 13.96
N HIS A 452 -18.74 -23.68 12.73
CA HIS A 452 -19.59 -23.69 11.55
C HIS A 452 -19.18 -24.78 10.55
N THR A 453 -19.22 -26.03 11.01
CA THR A 453 -18.99 -27.26 10.22
C THR A 453 -20.22 -28.16 10.26
N ALA A 454 -20.37 -29.04 9.26
CA ALA A 454 -21.37 -30.12 9.23
C ALA A 454 -22.83 -29.65 9.45
N GLY A 455 -23.23 -28.60 8.74
CA GLY A 455 -24.52 -27.90 8.87
C GLY A 455 -24.50 -26.71 9.83
N GLY A 456 -23.47 -26.60 10.68
CA GLY A 456 -23.33 -25.55 11.68
C GLY A 456 -24.31 -25.69 12.86
N PRO A 457 -24.37 -24.69 13.75
CA PRO A 457 -25.27 -24.71 14.90
C PRO A 457 -26.75 -24.74 14.47
N PRO A 458 -27.62 -25.61 15.03
CA PRO A 458 -29.04 -25.66 14.64
C PRO A 458 -29.80 -24.33 14.84
N ALA A 459 -29.34 -23.49 15.78
CA ALA A 459 -29.89 -22.15 16.02
C ALA A 459 -29.48 -21.12 14.95
N ALA A 460 -28.43 -21.40 14.16
CA ALA A 460 -27.92 -20.52 13.12
C ALA A 460 -28.56 -20.78 11.74
N VAL A 461 -29.38 -21.82 11.58
CA VAL A 461 -30.08 -22.15 10.33
C VAL A 461 -31.08 -21.03 9.99
N ASN A 462 -30.92 -20.38 8.84
CA ASN A 462 -31.76 -19.27 8.41
C ASN A 462 -32.56 -19.69 7.17
N ALA A 463 -33.89 -19.71 7.26
CA ALA A 463 -34.81 -20.09 6.17
C ALA A 463 -34.52 -21.43 5.46
N GLY A 464 -33.83 -22.37 6.12
CA GLY A 464 -33.41 -23.65 5.54
C GLY A 464 -31.98 -23.68 5.00
N PHE A 465 -31.28 -22.54 4.98
CA PHE A 465 -29.86 -22.45 4.66
C PHE A 465 -29.03 -22.69 5.92
N ASN A 466 -28.12 -23.65 5.85
CA ASN A 466 -27.24 -24.02 6.97
C ASN A 466 -26.16 -22.95 7.19
N ALA A 467 -25.59 -22.91 8.39
CA ALA A 467 -24.47 -22.01 8.69
C ALA A 467 -23.18 -22.84 8.66
N ASP A 468 -22.92 -23.47 7.51
CA ASP A 468 -21.75 -24.33 7.29
C ASP A 468 -20.75 -23.59 6.41
N TRP A 469 -19.65 -23.16 7.02
CA TRP A 469 -18.58 -22.40 6.40
C TRP A 469 -17.40 -23.31 5.98
N SER A 470 -17.54 -24.63 6.16
CA SER A 470 -16.54 -25.64 5.74
C SER A 470 -16.73 -26.16 4.31
N LEU A 471 -17.79 -25.70 3.64
CA LEU A 471 -18.10 -26.03 2.25
C LEU A 471 -17.23 -25.18 1.30
N SER A 472 -17.30 -25.45 0.00
CA SER A 472 -16.63 -24.62 -1.02
C SER A 472 -17.11 -23.16 -1.00
N PRO A 473 -16.31 -22.19 -1.51
CA PRO A 473 -16.68 -20.78 -1.49
C PRO A 473 -18.05 -20.52 -2.13
N LEU A 474 -18.36 -21.15 -3.28
CA LEU A 474 -19.68 -21.05 -3.90
C LEU A 474 -20.82 -21.54 -2.98
N ALA A 475 -20.64 -22.66 -2.27
CA ALA A 475 -21.66 -23.20 -1.37
C ALA A 475 -21.82 -22.37 -0.08
N VAL A 476 -20.73 -21.81 0.44
CA VAL A 476 -20.76 -20.85 1.55
C VAL A 476 -21.47 -19.57 1.12
N TRP A 477 -21.16 -19.03 -0.07
CA TRP A 477 -21.88 -17.89 -0.66
C TRP A 477 -23.38 -18.14 -0.74
N GLN A 478 -23.80 -19.29 -1.32
CA GLN A 478 -25.21 -19.69 -1.39
C GLN A 478 -25.89 -19.76 -0.01
N ASN A 479 -25.19 -20.28 1.01
CA ASN A 479 -25.68 -20.28 2.39
C ASN A 479 -25.83 -18.85 2.95
N LEU A 480 -24.97 -17.90 2.59
CA LEU A 480 -25.06 -16.52 3.07
C LEU A 480 -26.20 -15.73 2.41
N VAL A 481 -26.32 -15.80 1.08
CA VAL A 481 -27.30 -15.00 0.31
C VAL A 481 -28.68 -15.68 0.15
N GLY A 482 -28.79 -16.95 0.51
CA GLY A 482 -29.92 -17.85 0.20
C GLY A 482 -31.34 -17.29 0.30
N PRO A 483 -31.80 -16.75 1.46
CA PRO A 483 -33.15 -16.19 1.59
C PRO A 483 -33.38 -14.86 0.85
N GLY A 484 -32.35 -14.33 0.19
CA GLY A 484 -32.29 -13.01 -0.41
C GLY A 484 -31.26 -12.12 0.31
N THR A 485 -31.05 -10.93 -0.25
CA THR A 485 -30.07 -9.94 0.25
C THR A 485 -30.66 -8.55 0.47
N THR A 486 -31.98 -8.38 0.34
CA THR A 486 -32.70 -7.14 0.62
C THR A 486 -33.43 -7.26 1.96
N CYS A 487 -32.92 -6.58 2.98
CA CYS A 487 -33.37 -6.69 4.37
C CYS A 487 -34.53 -5.74 4.71
N MET A 488 -34.69 -4.62 4.00
CA MET A 488 -35.82 -3.71 4.20
C MET A 488 -37.17 -4.44 4.02
N GLY A 489 -37.95 -4.50 5.10
CA GLY A 489 -39.28 -5.09 5.11
C GLY A 489 -39.34 -6.61 5.33
N GLN A 490 -38.20 -7.28 5.55
CA GLN A 490 -38.20 -8.71 5.86
C GLN A 490 -38.69 -9.01 7.28
N PRO A 491 -39.44 -10.10 7.50
CA PRO A 491 -39.91 -10.51 8.82
C PRO A 491 -38.83 -11.18 9.68
N THR A 492 -37.71 -11.57 9.07
CA THR A 492 -36.57 -12.26 9.70
C THR A 492 -35.28 -11.60 9.21
N PRO A 493 -34.31 -11.32 10.09
CA PRO A 493 -33.01 -10.78 9.66
C PRO A 493 -32.28 -11.76 8.73
N LEU A 494 -31.63 -11.22 7.69
CA LEU A 494 -30.86 -12.01 6.72
C LEU A 494 -29.37 -11.99 7.09
N ARG A 495 -28.61 -12.97 6.61
CA ARG A 495 -27.16 -13.02 6.87
C ARG A 495 -26.41 -11.89 6.16
N VAL A 496 -26.93 -11.45 5.02
CA VAL A 496 -26.37 -10.42 4.15
C VAL A 496 -27.47 -9.42 3.78
N CYS A 497 -27.19 -8.13 3.94
CA CYS A 497 -28.09 -7.02 3.67
C CYS A 497 -27.42 -6.02 2.71
N THR A 498 -27.59 -6.22 1.40
CA THR A 498 -27.01 -5.35 0.35
C THR A 498 -27.60 -3.93 0.34
N ASP A 499 -28.78 -3.74 0.94
CA ASP A 499 -29.45 -2.46 1.11
C ASP A 499 -29.10 -1.73 2.42
N ASP A 500 -28.48 -2.43 3.38
CA ASP A 500 -27.97 -1.89 4.65
C ASP A 500 -26.88 -2.84 5.21
N PRO A 501 -25.61 -2.71 4.76
CA PRO A 501 -24.56 -3.68 5.09
C PRO A 501 -24.40 -3.93 6.58
N ASP A 502 -24.54 -2.89 7.41
CA ASP A 502 -24.33 -2.97 8.86
C ASP A 502 -25.47 -3.73 9.58
N ALA A 503 -26.63 -3.91 8.93
CA ALA A 503 -27.73 -4.75 9.42
C ALA A 503 -27.55 -6.25 9.12
N SER A 504 -26.51 -6.64 8.36
CA SER A 504 -26.20 -8.03 8.02
C SER A 504 -25.85 -8.84 9.27
N LEU A 505 -26.52 -9.98 9.52
CA LEU A 505 -26.17 -10.82 10.69
C LEU A 505 -24.72 -11.33 10.64
N MET A 506 -24.12 -11.47 9.45
CA MET A 506 -22.71 -11.84 9.27
C MET A 506 -21.73 -10.78 9.82
N ILE A 507 -22.15 -9.52 9.88
CA ILE A 507 -21.40 -8.43 10.51
C ILE A 507 -21.82 -8.28 11.98
N PHE A 508 -23.12 -8.27 12.27
CA PHE A 508 -23.64 -7.97 13.60
C PHE A 508 -23.24 -8.99 14.68
N TYR A 509 -23.36 -10.30 14.43
CA TYR A 509 -23.15 -11.31 15.49
C TYR A 509 -21.69 -11.53 15.91
N PRO A 510 -20.67 -11.44 15.04
CA PRO A 510 -19.30 -11.64 15.48
C PRO A 510 -18.65 -10.40 16.12
N LEU A 511 -19.37 -9.29 16.32
CA LEU A 511 -18.85 -8.03 16.88
C LEU A 511 -18.96 -7.97 18.42
N PHE A 512 -17.88 -7.56 19.10
CA PHE A 512 -17.85 -7.37 20.57
C PHE A 512 -18.89 -6.38 21.14
N ASP A 513 -19.32 -5.40 20.35
CA ASP A 513 -20.28 -4.37 20.74
C ASP A 513 -21.73 -4.69 20.25
N SER A 514 -22.13 -5.97 20.25
CA SER A 514 -23.48 -6.44 19.87
C SER A 514 -24.57 -6.04 20.92
N VAL A 515 -24.82 -4.74 21.08
CA VAL A 515 -25.69 -4.20 22.16
C VAL A 515 -27.19 -4.42 21.91
N GLY A 516 -27.67 -5.66 21.95
CA GLY A 516 -29.10 -5.97 22.08
C GLY A 516 -29.55 -7.36 21.62
N GLY A 517 -29.93 -8.21 22.57
CA GLY A 517 -30.51 -9.54 22.34
C GLY A 517 -29.87 -10.61 23.21
N ASP A 518 -30.44 -11.81 23.22
CA ASP A 518 -29.71 -13.00 23.65
C ASP A 518 -28.73 -13.33 22.50
N ASP A 519 -27.47 -12.88 22.61
CA ASP A 519 -26.46 -13.16 21.57
C ASP A 519 -26.24 -14.67 21.46
N PRO A 520 -26.54 -15.31 20.31
CA PRO A 520 -26.33 -16.73 20.11
C PRO A 520 -24.87 -17.07 19.78
N HIS A 521 -24.02 -16.07 19.50
CA HIS A 521 -22.61 -16.27 19.16
C HIS A 521 -21.79 -16.44 20.44
N PRO A 522 -21.08 -17.57 20.64
CA PRO A 522 -20.41 -17.86 21.91
C PRO A 522 -19.03 -17.21 22.06
N VAL A 523 -18.54 -16.52 21.02
CA VAL A 523 -17.21 -15.92 20.93
C VAL A 523 -17.31 -14.66 20.08
N ASP A 524 -17.04 -13.49 20.65
CA ASP A 524 -16.91 -12.27 19.88
C ASP A 524 -15.55 -12.31 19.14
N ILE A 525 -15.57 -12.05 17.83
CA ILE A 525 -14.42 -12.22 16.94
C ILE A 525 -13.82 -10.86 16.57
N PHE A 526 -14.68 -9.91 16.16
CA PHE A 526 -14.28 -8.62 15.62
C PHE A 526 -14.43 -7.50 16.67
N PRO A 527 -13.36 -6.78 17.03
CA PRO A 527 -13.39 -5.77 18.10
C PRO A 527 -14.25 -4.55 17.78
N SER A 528 -14.44 -4.20 16.50
CA SER A 528 -15.33 -3.12 16.06
C SER A 528 -15.70 -3.28 14.59
N LEU A 529 -16.59 -2.40 14.09
CA LEU A 529 -16.88 -2.29 12.65
C LEU A 529 -15.64 -1.91 11.82
N ASP A 530 -14.60 -1.36 12.45
CA ASP A 530 -13.35 -0.94 11.82
C ASP A 530 -12.32 -2.09 11.75
N ASP A 531 -12.65 -3.29 12.23
CA ASP A 531 -11.79 -4.47 12.04
C ASP A 531 -11.58 -4.73 10.54
N PRO A 532 -10.35 -5.04 10.09
CA PRO A 532 -10.07 -5.21 8.67
C PRO A 532 -10.91 -6.32 8.02
N GLY A 533 -11.17 -7.43 8.71
CA GLY A 533 -12.04 -8.50 8.21
C GLY A 533 -13.49 -8.05 8.03
N VAL A 534 -14.00 -7.21 8.94
CA VAL A 534 -15.34 -6.61 8.83
C VAL A 534 -15.41 -5.64 7.64
N GLN A 535 -14.37 -4.84 7.40
CA GLN A 535 -14.33 -3.90 6.28
C GLN A 535 -14.37 -4.63 4.93
N VAL A 536 -13.63 -5.73 4.74
CA VAL A 536 -13.72 -6.58 3.54
C VAL A 536 -15.15 -7.09 3.30
N ILE A 537 -15.81 -7.58 4.36
CA ILE A 537 -17.20 -8.07 4.28
C ILE A 537 -18.15 -6.92 3.91
N ARG A 538 -18.02 -5.75 4.54
CA ARG A 538 -18.86 -4.56 4.26
C ARG A 538 -18.67 -4.07 2.83
N GLU A 539 -17.43 -4.01 2.34
CA GLU A 539 -17.11 -3.64 0.96
C GLU A 539 -17.75 -4.61 -0.03
N TRP A 540 -17.60 -5.93 0.15
CA TRP A 540 -18.25 -6.95 -0.68
C TRP A 540 -19.79 -6.88 -0.66
N ILE A 541 -20.41 -6.68 0.52
CA ILE A 541 -21.87 -6.54 0.64
C ILE A 541 -22.36 -5.27 -0.05
N SER A 542 -21.65 -4.15 0.08
CA SER A 542 -22.01 -2.89 -0.60
C SER A 542 -21.85 -2.96 -2.13
N GLN A 543 -21.00 -3.87 -2.63
CA GLN A 543 -20.89 -4.23 -4.07
C GLN A 543 -22.00 -5.19 -4.55
N GLY A 544 -23.00 -5.46 -3.71
CA GLY A 544 -24.15 -6.30 -4.04
C GLY A 544 -23.97 -7.78 -3.67
N ALA A 545 -22.95 -8.12 -2.87
CA ALA A 545 -22.69 -9.47 -2.38
C ALA A 545 -22.56 -10.51 -3.52
N GLN A 546 -21.77 -10.17 -4.53
CA GLN A 546 -21.60 -10.99 -5.75
C GLN A 546 -21.08 -12.41 -5.44
N PRO A 547 -21.43 -13.42 -6.26
CA PRO A 547 -20.84 -14.74 -6.16
C PRO A 547 -19.33 -14.70 -6.39
N PRO A 548 -18.58 -15.71 -5.89
CA PRO A 548 -17.18 -15.88 -6.23
C PRO A 548 -16.98 -16.07 -7.74
N THR A 549 -15.91 -15.49 -8.27
CA THR A 549 -15.52 -15.46 -9.69
C THR A 549 -15.52 -16.84 -10.32
N GLU A 550 -16.05 -16.93 -11.54
CA GLU A 550 -16.09 -18.16 -12.34
C GLU A 550 -14.76 -18.39 -13.05
N TYR A 551 -14.19 -19.59 -12.85
CA TYR A 551 -12.87 -19.95 -13.37
C TYR A 551 -12.93 -20.80 -14.65
N ASP A 552 -12.10 -20.44 -15.61
CA ASP A 552 -11.92 -21.14 -16.88
C ASP A 552 -10.86 -22.23 -16.74
N PHE A 553 -11.12 -23.44 -17.25
CA PHE A 553 -10.11 -24.49 -17.14
C PHE A 553 -8.86 -24.16 -17.96
N THR A 554 -9.00 -23.52 -19.13
CA THR A 554 -7.87 -23.23 -20.02
C THR A 554 -7.03 -22.06 -19.52
N GLU A 555 -7.68 -21.03 -18.98
CA GLU A 555 -6.99 -19.79 -18.57
C GLU A 555 -6.50 -19.83 -17.12
N ASP A 556 -7.26 -20.43 -16.19
CA ASP A 556 -6.98 -20.35 -14.75
C ASP A 556 -6.41 -21.67 -14.18
N VAL A 557 -6.96 -22.82 -14.55
CA VAL A 557 -6.60 -24.12 -13.91
C VAL A 557 -5.47 -24.85 -14.62
N TYR A 558 -5.52 -24.94 -15.95
CA TYR A 558 -4.55 -25.68 -16.75
C TYR A 558 -3.10 -25.15 -16.59
N PRO A 559 -2.84 -23.82 -16.51
CA PRO A 559 -1.47 -23.33 -16.31
C PRO A 559 -0.87 -23.74 -14.97
N LEU A 560 -1.68 -23.91 -13.90
CA LEU A 560 -1.21 -24.38 -12.59
C LEU A 560 -0.52 -25.75 -12.68
N LEU A 561 -1.04 -26.65 -13.52
CA LEU A 561 -0.45 -27.98 -13.75
C LEU A 561 0.99 -27.90 -14.27
N THR A 562 1.30 -26.85 -15.04
CA THR A 562 2.65 -26.57 -15.55
C THR A 562 3.49 -25.83 -14.51
N ALA A 563 2.91 -24.83 -13.83
CA ALA A 563 3.60 -24.03 -12.81
C ALA A 563 4.15 -24.89 -11.67
N TYR A 564 3.35 -25.85 -11.19
CA TYR A 564 3.73 -26.81 -10.15
C TYR A 564 4.43 -28.08 -10.68
N ALA A 565 4.87 -28.05 -11.94
CA ALA A 565 5.60 -29.12 -12.63
C ALA A 565 4.89 -30.50 -12.63
N CYS A 566 3.57 -30.56 -12.45
CA CYS A 566 2.80 -31.81 -12.49
C CYS A 566 3.02 -32.54 -13.82
N VAL A 567 3.00 -31.79 -14.93
CA VAL A 567 3.30 -32.26 -16.30
C VAL A 567 4.62 -33.04 -16.39
N GLY A 568 5.62 -32.73 -15.56
CA GLY A 568 6.92 -33.41 -15.56
C GLY A 568 6.88 -34.89 -15.16
N CYS A 569 5.85 -35.31 -14.41
CA CYS A 569 5.57 -36.71 -14.09
C CYS A 569 4.30 -37.24 -14.77
N HIS A 570 3.37 -36.34 -15.09
CA HIS A 570 2.10 -36.61 -15.76
C HIS A 570 2.20 -36.38 -17.27
N THR A 571 3.07 -37.14 -17.94
CA THR A 571 3.25 -37.12 -19.41
C THR A 571 3.22 -38.55 -19.96
N GLY A 572 2.72 -38.75 -21.18
CA GLY A 572 2.74 -40.04 -21.88
C GLY A 572 1.87 -41.12 -21.23
N GLY A 573 0.69 -40.74 -20.75
CA GLY A 573 -0.24 -41.54 -19.95
C GLY A 573 -0.17 -41.27 -18.44
N GLY A 574 0.93 -40.68 -17.96
CA GLY A 574 1.20 -40.46 -16.54
C GLY A 574 1.48 -41.74 -15.75
N PRO A 575 1.54 -41.66 -14.40
CA PRO A 575 1.79 -42.82 -13.55
C PRO A 575 0.67 -43.87 -13.67
N PRO A 576 0.98 -45.18 -13.85
CA PRO A 576 -0.03 -46.24 -13.93
C PRO A 576 -0.99 -46.30 -12.73
N GLU A 577 -0.50 -45.92 -11.55
CA GLU A 577 -1.24 -45.88 -10.29
C GLU A 577 -2.27 -44.73 -10.26
N ALA A 578 -2.04 -43.67 -11.05
CA ALA A 578 -2.93 -42.53 -11.16
C ALA A 578 -4.06 -42.73 -12.20
N VAL A 579 -4.00 -43.78 -13.04
CA VAL A 579 -5.03 -44.11 -14.04
C VAL A 579 -6.33 -44.51 -13.33
N ASN A 580 -7.41 -43.75 -13.57
CA ASN A 580 -8.70 -43.97 -12.91
C ASN A 580 -9.79 -44.21 -13.96
N ALA A 581 -10.60 -45.27 -13.78
CA ALA A 581 -11.68 -45.66 -14.69
C ALA A 581 -11.31 -45.82 -16.19
N GLY A 582 -10.02 -45.99 -16.51
CA GLY A 582 -9.52 -46.03 -17.89
C GLY A 582 -9.15 -44.68 -18.50
N PHE A 583 -9.17 -43.60 -17.71
CA PHE A 583 -8.63 -42.29 -18.07
C PHE A 583 -7.20 -42.16 -17.57
N ASP A 584 -6.30 -41.90 -18.50
CA ASP A 584 -4.86 -41.71 -18.23
C ASP A 584 -4.62 -40.44 -17.42
N ALA A 585 -3.53 -40.41 -16.64
CA ALA A 585 -3.14 -39.25 -15.83
C ALA A 585 -2.18 -38.35 -16.62
N ASP A 586 -2.46 -38.12 -17.90
CA ASP A 586 -1.62 -37.33 -18.80
C ASP A 586 -2.08 -35.87 -18.80
N PHE A 587 -1.19 -34.99 -18.35
CA PHE A 587 -1.37 -33.54 -18.26
C PHE A 587 -0.50 -32.79 -19.29
N ASP A 588 0.27 -33.51 -20.14
CA ASP A 588 1.10 -32.97 -21.24
C ASP A 588 0.36 -32.97 -22.59
N LEU A 589 -0.95 -32.72 -22.54
CA LEU A 589 -1.87 -32.76 -23.69
C LEU A 589 -2.51 -31.38 -23.90
N THR A 590 -3.39 -31.25 -24.91
CA THR A 590 -4.16 -29.99 -25.04
C THR A 590 -5.09 -29.79 -23.83
N PRO A 591 -5.43 -28.54 -23.45
CA PRO A 591 -6.27 -28.26 -22.28
C PRO A 591 -7.57 -29.08 -22.26
N MET A 592 -8.26 -29.22 -23.40
CA MET A 592 -9.47 -30.05 -23.52
C MET A 592 -9.22 -31.53 -23.17
N GLN A 593 -8.10 -32.11 -23.59
CA GLN A 593 -7.76 -33.51 -23.30
C GLN A 593 -7.38 -33.70 -21.82
N VAL A 594 -6.69 -32.73 -21.23
CA VAL A 594 -6.35 -32.77 -19.80
C VAL A 594 -7.60 -32.60 -18.95
N TRP A 595 -8.50 -31.70 -19.32
CA TRP A 595 -9.83 -31.58 -18.72
C TRP A 595 -10.61 -32.89 -18.81
N GLN A 596 -10.69 -33.51 -19.99
CA GLN A 596 -11.33 -34.83 -20.18
C GLN A 596 -10.69 -35.92 -19.31
N ASN A 597 -9.37 -35.92 -19.13
CA ASN A 597 -8.69 -36.84 -18.21
C ASN A 597 -9.06 -36.57 -16.74
N LEU A 598 -9.27 -35.32 -16.33
CA LEU A 598 -9.64 -34.96 -14.96
C LEU A 598 -11.09 -35.29 -14.63
N VAL A 599 -12.05 -34.95 -15.50
CA VAL A 599 -13.50 -35.13 -15.24
C VAL A 599 -14.08 -36.45 -15.76
N GLY A 600 -13.39 -37.10 -16.71
CA GLY A 600 -13.85 -38.30 -17.43
C GLY A 600 -14.23 -39.51 -16.57
N PRO A 601 -13.56 -39.80 -15.43
CA PRO A 601 -13.99 -40.84 -14.49
C PRO A 601 -15.38 -40.62 -13.86
N GLY A 602 -16.01 -39.46 -14.10
CA GLY A 602 -17.20 -38.97 -13.42
C GLY A 602 -16.81 -37.98 -12.33
N THR A 603 -17.70 -37.03 -12.03
CA THR A 603 -17.43 -35.91 -11.10
C THR A 603 -18.18 -36.01 -9.76
N THR A 604 -19.04 -37.01 -9.58
CA THR A 604 -19.74 -37.28 -8.32
C THR A 604 -18.97 -38.33 -7.51
N CYS A 605 -18.74 -38.07 -6.22
CA CYS A 605 -17.91 -38.90 -5.34
C CYS A 605 -18.73 -39.54 -4.20
N PRO A 606 -19.54 -40.59 -4.50
CA PRO A 606 -20.38 -41.25 -3.50
C PRO A 606 -19.62 -42.10 -2.47
N ASP A 607 -18.34 -42.38 -2.69
CA ASP A 607 -17.45 -43.06 -1.73
C ASP A 607 -16.29 -42.13 -1.32
N PRO A 608 -16.37 -41.49 -0.14
CA PRO A 608 -15.31 -40.61 0.37
C PRO A 608 -13.96 -41.30 0.62
N MET A 609 -13.90 -42.64 0.65
CA MET A 609 -12.66 -43.39 0.82
C MET A 609 -11.96 -43.69 -0.50
N ASN A 610 -12.66 -43.57 -1.64
CA ASN A 610 -12.12 -43.80 -2.99
C ASN A 610 -12.59 -42.69 -3.95
N PRO A 611 -12.26 -41.41 -3.68
CA PRO A 611 -12.66 -40.29 -4.54
C PRO A 611 -12.05 -40.41 -5.95
N VAL A 612 -12.72 -39.83 -6.93
CA VAL A 612 -12.15 -39.62 -8.27
C VAL A 612 -11.23 -38.38 -8.28
N ARG A 613 -10.67 -38.04 -9.44
CA ARG A 613 -9.78 -36.88 -9.57
C ARG A 613 -10.46 -35.56 -9.26
N VAL A 614 -11.75 -35.41 -9.58
CA VAL A 614 -12.54 -34.18 -9.43
C VAL A 614 -13.89 -34.54 -8.81
N CYS A 615 -14.14 -34.10 -7.58
CA CYS A 615 -15.39 -34.35 -6.85
C CYS A 615 -16.21 -33.05 -6.75
N THR A 616 -17.10 -32.77 -7.70
CA THR A 616 -17.88 -31.51 -7.72
C THR A 616 -18.89 -31.42 -6.58
N ASP A 617 -19.31 -32.55 -6.02
CA ASP A 617 -20.17 -32.65 -4.83
C ASP A 617 -19.39 -32.45 -3.52
N THR A 618 -18.10 -32.79 -3.49
CA THR A 618 -17.22 -32.67 -2.33
C THR A 618 -15.80 -32.24 -2.74
N PRO A 619 -15.57 -30.97 -3.14
CA PRO A 619 -14.32 -30.55 -3.79
C PRO A 619 -13.04 -30.89 -3.02
N ALA A 620 -13.07 -30.76 -1.69
CA ALA A 620 -11.91 -30.99 -0.82
C ALA A 620 -11.39 -32.43 -0.77
N ILE A 621 -12.17 -33.45 -1.16
CA ILE A 621 -11.70 -34.86 -1.18
C ILE A 621 -11.15 -35.31 -2.53
N SER A 622 -11.29 -34.50 -3.58
CA SER A 622 -10.79 -34.77 -4.94
C SER A 622 -9.32 -35.23 -4.91
N THR A 623 -8.93 -36.27 -5.64
CA THR A 623 -7.50 -36.68 -5.62
C THR A 623 -6.57 -35.63 -6.23
N MET A 624 -7.08 -34.80 -7.15
CA MET A 624 -6.39 -33.61 -7.68
C MET A 624 -6.08 -32.56 -6.59
N VAL A 625 -6.84 -32.55 -5.48
CA VAL A 625 -6.61 -31.69 -4.32
C VAL A 625 -5.76 -32.41 -3.27
N THR A 626 -6.13 -33.64 -2.91
CA THR A 626 -5.58 -34.32 -1.73
C THR A 626 -4.18 -34.91 -1.93
N TYR A 627 -3.81 -35.33 -3.14
CA TYR A 627 -2.49 -35.90 -3.42
C TYR A 627 -1.36 -34.85 -3.43
N PRO A 628 -1.47 -33.71 -4.13
CA PRO A 628 -0.41 -32.71 -4.17
C PRO A 628 -0.25 -31.86 -2.89
N LEU A 629 -1.03 -32.10 -1.84
CA LEU A 629 -0.94 -31.39 -0.56
C LEU A 629 0.22 -31.87 0.31
N ALA A 630 0.98 -30.94 0.89
CA ALA A 630 2.05 -31.26 1.85
C ALA A 630 1.54 -31.98 3.11
N ASP A 631 0.38 -31.59 3.60
CA ASP A 631 -0.28 -32.15 4.80
C ASP A 631 -1.31 -33.25 4.46
N ALA A 632 -1.10 -34.05 3.40
CA ALA A 632 -2.00 -35.12 2.99
C ALA A 632 -2.33 -36.09 4.15
N LEU A 633 -3.52 -35.94 4.75
CA LEU A 633 -3.87 -36.50 6.05
C LEU A 633 -3.90 -38.03 6.07
N GLY A 634 -2.76 -38.64 6.42
CA GLY A 634 -2.67 -40.05 6.76
C GLY A 634 -2.62 -41.04 5.57
N GLN A 635 -2.24 -40.61 4.37
CA GLN A 635 -1.92 -41.55 3.29
C GLN A 635 -0.50 -42.12 3.45
N GLU A 636 -0.37 -43.45 3.33
CA GLU A 636 0.94 -44.13 3.45
C GLU A 636 1.84 -43.93 2.21
N ASP A 637 1.25 -43.59 1.05
CA ASP A 637 1.94 -43.26 -0.20
C ASP A 637 1.87 -41.74 -0.46
N ALA A 638 2.87 -41.00 0.01
CA ALA A 638 2.98 -39.56 -0.25
C ALA A 638 3.29 -39.31 -1.74
N HIS A 639 2.55 -38.37 -2.36
CA HIS A 639 2.81 -37.93 -3.72
C HIS A 639 4.26 -37.36 -3.84
N PRO A 640 5.01 -37.66 -4.90
CA PRO A 640 6.43 -37.30 -4.99
C PRO A 640 6.71 -35.79 -5.08
N VAL A 641 5.66 -34.97 -5.30
CA VAL A 641 5.71 -33.51 -5.30
C VAL A 641 4.60 -32.98 -4.41
N THR A 642 4.95 -32.25 -3.36
CA THR A 642 4.02 -31.45 -2.55
C THR A 642 3.90 -30.08 -3.21
N ALA A 643 2.92 -29.91 -4.10
CA ALA A 643 2.72 -28.67 -4.84
C ALA A 643 2.12 -27.58 -3.93
N PHE A 644 1.11 -27.93 -3.12
CA PHE A 644 0.36 -26.98 -2.31
C PHE A 644 0.66 -27.14 -0.83
N ALA A 645 0.79 -26.02 -0.12
CA ALA A 645 1.18 -26.03 1.29
C ALA A 645 0.08 -26.60 2.20
N ASN A 646 -1.17 -26.19 1.98
CA ASN A 646 -2.36 -26.63 2.73
C ASN A 646 -3.63 -26.29 1.91
N LEU A 647 -4.83 -26.62 2.42
CA LEU A 647 -6.07 -26.34 1.71
C LEU A 647 -6.33 -24.85 1.43
N SER A 648 -5.76 -23.93 2.23
CA SER A 648 -5.90 -22.47 2.05
C SER A 648 -4.82 -21.86 1.14
N ASP A 649 -4.04 -22.69 0.44
CA ASP A 649 -3.10 -22.25 -0.60
C ASP A 649 -3.88 -21.57 -1.76
N PRO A 650 -3.51 -20.35 -2.20
CA PRO A 650 -4.33 -19.54 -3.11
C PRO A 650 -4.55 -20.21 -4.46
N ASP A 651 -3.52 -20.86 -5.02
CA ASP A 651 -3.63 -21.57 -6.30
C ASP A 651 -4.48 -22.84 -6.16
N LEU A 652 -4.45 -23.48 -4.98
CA LEU A 652 -5.37 -24.59 -4.68
C LEU A 652 -6.82 -24.10 -4.46
N GLN A 653 -7.04 -22.88 -3.99
CA GLN A 653 -8.38 -22.28 -3.89
C GLN A 653 -8.99 -22.04 -5.28
N ILE A 654 -8.20 -21.66 -6.29
CA ILE A 654 -8.65 -21.61 -7.69
C ILE A 654 -9.17 -22.98 -8.13
N ILE A 655 -8.38 -24.05 -7.92
CA ILE A 655 -8.77 -25.43 -8.26
C ILE A 655 -10.03 -25.85 -7.49
N LEU A 656 -10.09 -25.62 -6.17
CA LEU A 656 -11.24 -25.98 -5.33
C LEU A 656 -12.52 -25.27 -5.76
N GLN A 657 -12.42 -23.98 -6.12
CA GLN A 657 -13.55 -23.18 -6.56
C GLN A 657 -14.01 -23.58 -7.97
N TRP A 658 -13.08 -23.86 -8.89
CA TRP A 658 -13.39 -24.44 -10.20
C TRP A 658 -14.12 -25.78 -10.09
N ILE A 659 -13.66 -26.68 -9.21
CA ILE A 659 -14.36 -27.95 -8.94
C ILE A 659 -15.76 -27.68 -8.34
N ALA A 660 -15.88 -26.71 -7.43
CA ALA A 660 -17.17 -26.33 -6.85
C ALA A 660 -18.17 -25.74 -7.87
N GLN A 661 -17.68 -25.13 -8.95
CA GLN A 661 -18.46 -24.62 -10.08
C GLN A 661 -18.91 -25.73 -11.05
N GLY A 662 -18.67 -27.00 -10.72
CA GLY A 662 -19.01 -28.14 -11.58
C GLY A 662 -17.88 -28.54 -12.54
N ALA A 663 -16.67 -28.03 -12.32
CA ALA A 663 -15.48 -28.25 -13.14
C ALA A 663 -15.67 -27.88 -14.64
N PRO A 664 -16.18 -26.68 -14.98
CA PRO A 664 -16.45 -26.28 -16.37
C PRO A 664 -15.14 -26.18 -17.16
N PHE A 665 -15.14 -26.56 -18.44
CA PHE A 665 -13.95 -26.31 -19.27
C PHE A 665 -13.86 -24.84 -19.70
N GLN A 666 -15.02 -24.19 -19.90
CA GLN A 666 -15.13 -22.77 -20.23
C GLN A 666 -16.23 -22.11 -19.41
N VAL A 667 -15.99 -20.86 -18.98
CA VAL A 667 -16.93 -20.09 -18.13
C VAL A 667 -18.23 -19.73 -18.87
N THR A 668 -18.16 -19.42 -20.16
CA THR A 668 -19.34 -19.05 -20.94
C THR A 668 -19.60 -20.00 -22.11
N CYS A 669 -20.80 -20.60 -22.12
CA CYS A 669 -21.40 -21.13 -23.32
C CYS A 669 -21.83 -19.99 -24.26
N ALA A 670 -21.79 -20.22 -25.58
CA ALA A 670 -22.26 -19.25 -26.58
C ALA A 670 -23.74 -18.85 -26.39
N HIS A 671 -24.54 -19.74 -25.80
CA HIS A 671 -25.92 -19.54 -25.37
C HIS A 671 -26.32 -20.65 -24.37
N ASP A 672 -27.54 -20.56 -23.85
CA ASP A 672 -28.18 -21.60 -23.04
C ASP A 672 -28.35 -22.91 -23.85
N ALA A 673 -28.07 -24.08 -23.25
CA ALA A 673 -28.18 -25.38 -23.90
C ALA A 673 -29.62 -25.78 -24.24
N CYS A 674 -30.61 -25.21 -23.54
CA CYS A 674 -32.04 -25.36 -23.83
C CYS A 674 -32.52 -24.42 -24.95
N ALA A 675 -31.63 -23.64 -25.58
CA ALA A 675 -31.93 -22.75 -26.69
C ALA A 675 -31.07 -23.07 -27.93
N PRO A 676 -31.60 -22.94 -29.16
CA PRO A 676 -30.80 -23.12 -30.37
C PRO A 676 -29.93 -21.90 -30.66
N GLY A 677 -28.75 -22.11 -31.24
CA GLY A 677 -27.77 -21.07 -31.53
C GLY A 677 -26.58 -21.54 -32.36
N GLU A 678 -25.40 -20.97 -32.11
CA GLU A 678 -24.15 -21.38 -32.75
C GLU A 678 -23.68 -22.75 -32.22
N ALA A 679 -22.60 -23.32 -32.74
CA ALA A 679 -22.08 -24.57 -32.19
C ALA A 679 -21.56 -24.34 -30.76
N MET A 680 -22.11 -25.06 -29.76
CA MET A 680 -21.61 -24.95 -28.39
C MET A 680 -20.29 -25.70 -28.25
N ASN A 681 -19.31 -25.10 -27.58
CA ASN A 681 -18.07 -25.79 -27.25
C ASN A 681 -18.38 -26.98 -26.32
N GLN A 682 -17.86 -28.17 -26.64
CA GLN A 682 -18.09 -29.39 -25.88
C GLN A 682 -17.82 -29.25 -24.38
N GLY A 683 -16.87 -28.40 -24.00
CA GLY A 683 -16.56 -28.20 -22.59
C GLY A 683 -17.36 -27.10 -21.87
N CYS A 684 -18.19 -26.30 -22.57
CA CYS A 684 -18.81 -25.12 -21.95
C CYS A 684 -19.85 -25.45 -20.86
N SER A 685 -20.39 -26.67 -20.85
CA SER A 685 -21.18 -27.22 -19.75
C SER A 685 -21.16 -28.75 -19.77
N GLN A 686 -21.51 -29.39 -18.66
CA GLN A 686 -21.69 -30.86 -18.63
C GLN A 686 -22.81 -31.32 -19.58
N CYS A 687 -23.85 -30.49 -19.78
CA CYS A 687 -24.88 -30.70 -20.79
C CYS A 687 -24.28 -30.70 -22.21
N ALA A 688 -23.52 -29.65 -22.57
CA ALA A 688 -22.82 -29.61 -23.85
C ALA A 688 -21.95 -30.86 -24.02
N ALA A 689 -21.13 -31.21 -23.03
CA ALA A 689 -20.25 -32.38 -23.07
C ALA A 689 -20.99 -33.68 -23.39
N ALA A 690 -22.15 -33.90 -22.74
CA ALA A 690 -23.00 -35.06 -22.97
C ALA A 690 -23.61 -35.06 -24.38
N ILE A 691 -24.24 -33.96 -24.80
CA ILE A 691 -24.89 -33.88 -26.12
C ILE A 691 -23.87 -33.98 -27.25
N CYS A 692 -22.69 -33.35 -27.17
CA CYS A 692 -21.63 -33.54 -28.16
C CYS A 692 -21.14 -34.99 -28.27
N GLY A 693 -21.26 -35.77 -27.19
CA GLY A 693 -20.95 -37.20 -27.16
C GLY A 693 -22.03 -38.05 -27.83
N ILE A 694 -23.27 -37.56 -27.90
CA ILE A 694 -24.41 -38.18 -28.58
C ILE A 694 -24.41 -37.78 -30.05
N ASP A 695 -24.46 -36.47 -30.34
CA ASP A 695 -24.35 -35.90 -31.68
C ASP A 695 -23.22 -34.85 -31.78
N PRO A 696 -22.07 -35.24 -32.37
CA PRO A 696 -20.98 -34.30 -32.66
C PRO A 696 -21.35 -33.13 -33.58
N TYR A 697 -22.48 -33.18 -34.31
CA TYR A 697 -22.96 -32.04 -35.11
C TYR A 697 -23.22 -30.79 -34.25
N CYS A 698 -23.79 -30.97 -33.06
CA CYS A 698 -24.17 -29.91 -32.13
C CYS A 698 -23.02 -28.97 -31.76
N CYS A 699 -21.79 -29.49 -31.83
CA CYS A 699 -20.60 -28.85 -31.27
C CYS A 699 -19.50 -28.62 -32.31
N ASN A 700 -19.60 -29.27 -33.47
CA ASN A 700 -18.72 -29.02 -34.63
C ASN A 700 -19.41 -28.16 -35.71
N THR A 701 -20.73 -27.99 -35.68
CA THR A 701 -21.49 -27.32 -36.76
C THR A 701 -22.51 -26.31 -36.26
N MET A 702 -23.49 -26.71 -35.45
CA MET A 702 -24.58 -25.83 -34.98
C MET A 702 -25.38 -26.50 -33.86
N TRP A 703 -25.73 -25.77 -32.80
CA TRP A 703 -26.67 -26.24 -31.79
C TRP A 703 -28.11 -25.92 -32.22
N ASP A 704 -28.75 -26.83 -32.97
CA ASP A 704 -30.10 -26.61 -33.51
C ASP A 704 -31.21 -27.25 -32.65
N ASP A 705 -32.45 -27.23 -33.15
CA ASP A 705 -33.61 -27.81 -32.46
C ASP A 705 -33.42 -29.30 -32.13
N ILE A 706 -32.58 -30.07 -32.85
CA ILE A 706 -32.28 -31.47 -32.52
C ILE A 706 -31.44 -31.51 -31.26
N CYS A 707 -30.36 -30.72 -31.20
CA CYS A 707 -29.49 -30.59 -30.03
C CYS A 707 -30.25 -30.17 -28.77
N VAL A 708 -31.22 -29.25 -28.91
CA VAL A 708 -32.12 -28.86 -27.80
C VAL A 708 -33.06 -30.00 -27.40
N ASN A 709 -33.59 -30.79 -28.34
CA ASN A 709 -34.42 -31.96 -28.00
C ASN A 709 -33.60 -33.07 -27.33
N GLU A 710 -32.32 -33.23 -27.69
CA GLU A 710 -31.40 -34.15 -27.00
C GLU A 710 -31.05 -33.63 -25.59
N ALA A 711 -30.83 -32.32 -25.42
CA ALA A 711 -30.68 -31.68 -24.12
C ALA A 711 -31.91 -31.89 -23.22
N VAL A 712 -33.13 -31.68 -23.73
CA VAL A 712 -34.39 -31.97 -23.00
C VAL A 712 -34.56 -33.47 -22.66
N ALA A 713 -33.91 -34.36 -23.41
CA ALA A 713 -33.92 -35.79 -23.12
C ALA A 713 -32.83 -36.23 -22.11
N GLU A 714 -31.82 -35.40 -21.87
CA GLU A 714 -30.67 -35.67 -21.00
C GLU A 714 -30.88 -35.03 -19.61
N PRO A 715 -31.11 -35.82 -18.54
CA PRO A 715 -31.42 -35.28 -17.21
C PRO A 715 -30.37 -34.32 -16.62
N LEU A 716 -29.11 -34.40 -17.07
CA LEU A 716 -28.04 -33.48 -16.65
C LEU A 716 -28.20 -32.05 -17.19
N CYS A 717 -29.02 -31.84 -18.23
CA CYS A 717 -29.18 -30.54 -18.88
C CYS A 717 -30.19 -29.60 -18.20
N GLY A 718 -31.13 -30.12 -17.40
CA GLY A 718 -32.09 -29.29 -16.67
C GLY A 718 -33.16 -28.56 -17.51
N CYS A 719 -33.28 -28.92 -18.79
CA CYS A 719 -34.36 -28.48 -19.68
C CYS A 719 -35.68 -29.27 -19.47
#